data_AF-A0AA88HNT6-F1
#
_entry.id   AF-A0AA88HNT6-F1
#
_cell.length_a   1.000
_cell.length_b   1.000
_cell.length_c   1.000
_cell.angle_alpha   90.00
_cell.angle_beta   90.00
_cell.angle_gamma   90.00
#
_symmetry.space_group_name_H-M   'P 1'
#
loop_
_entity.id
_entity.type
_entity.pdbx_description
1 polymer ?
#
loop_
_entity_poly.entity_id
_entity_poly.type
_entity_poly.pdbx_seq_one_letter_code
_entity_poly.pdbx_strand_id
1 'polypeptide(L)'
;MWILLCVVLLFDRVLSFDIPQDCQRDGSDLQCKLRTINSDIDLSNFSAIPSDLAGTLGIQCSPTFHYMSSLIPGNFVHLNRLQKLVIEHCKLSTLPSSTFMGLNSLTNIEIRPYNSEWSSAVVLHVFVNSLEGLSNLDSLEITHANLALFPGPIFCSLSSLQTLNLSYNAITSTDDIGGSETLDCEPHVKVLYLSKNNLSVLKPFSFKNFRQLATLVLSDNGIVMLDGEAFRGSDLIESIDLSRNQLSSLPSSLFENFKNLQEVNLSNNMIVAVPSKLLSKQDKLLALDLSHNQLTSHWLQQDCLKGLFQLVILKLSNNKLTHVDSQLFSDLQSLQILHLDNNLIESLPNSAFSSLINLHTLSISNNKLARLDARALLGLPLLTSLYLDRNGLSYIHPNAFRNLTNLQELSFSGNALKEVPSALRDLNRLKTLDLADNSIEELKNGSFPGISGLFAMKLSGNRIRSIEKETFETLSGLKILNLASNRISNVEPGVFDPLITLEALRVDSNQLVNINGIFNNLPKLSWLNISENRIKVFDYAFMPKGLQWLDLHSNSINELGNFYKLQEMMIEYLDASFNKIKIISAINIPNRIHHISLNDNEISIIGAKTFSDKHNLTRVDLFANQLQKLELTAFQVNTGLQKIEYYVAGNPFVCDCDMEWLQKVRTAPNYPRLMDIETVYCRLKNRPDHQFMPISQIDSSQFLCSYKTHCFSLCHCCDFEACDCEMSCPSNCSCWHDSSWSVNIVDCTNGPYRSIPDRIPMDASEIHLDGNRLSSLSSHVFLGRKNLRTLYMNNSFIDIVPRNLFAGLRRLIALHLQDNMIKRLHGFEFEPLDSLRFLYLQNNRISHINNSTFLHLRQLEVLRLDGNSLHSMDVWLLSRNTFLIELHLSNNPWRCDCGFLVDFQEWTTTNRAKVSDFNQLECKEGSDIYILQKNMTNCISIIQPNIQTKNDLAVAGLDFDYISYLVIGVSLAAILLVLFCCLFYHRDEIYFRFFSWFNVRISRKDNCCDDSEKLYDAYISYSIKDENFLVENVCKQFEGCVRSYRLCLHHRDLPVTAYGVEAIYAATNASRRVVVLLSNNYIQSEWYRPGVRTLMSEIARDQSHRLIVIQLDRINDSDIDAELRHVLKSSTVIRWKDKCFWTRLRYYFPEISLRSRSSISPYHIHPIRHHHHYEDIKTIQRHQHQHHFHQQWA
;
A
#
# COMPACT_ATOMS: atom_id res chain seq x y z
N MET A 1 -11.55 18.89 66.01
CA MET A 1 -11.13 18.27 64.73
C MET A 1 -11.11 19.26 63.55
N TRP A 2 -10.85 20.56 63.76
CA TRP A 2 -10.77 21.57 62.68
C TRP A 2 -9.68 22.64 62.91
N ILE A 3 -8.70 22.36 63.78
CA ILE A 3 -7.57 23.27 64.10
C ILE A 3 -6.20 22.61 63.84
N LEU A 4 -6.12 21.27 63.77
CA LEU A 4 -4.88 20.57 63.40
C LEU A 4 -4.51 20.66 61.90
N LEU A 5 -5.43 21.09 61.03
CA LEU A 5 -5.21 21.10 59.57
C LEU A 5 -4.46 22.35 59.05
N CYS A 6 -4.34 23.42 59.83
CA CYS A 6 -3.72 24.68 59.39
C CYS A 6 -2.24 24.84 59.78
N VAL A 7 -1.68 23.96 60.61
CA VAL A 7 -0.28 24.09 61.09
C VAL A 7 0.69 23.19 60.30
N VAL A 8 0.20 22.13 59.64
CA VAL A 8 1.03 21.21 58.84
C VAL A 8 1.35 21.78 57.44
N LEU A 9 0.58 22.74 56.93
CA LEU A 9 0.75 23.32 55.59
C LEU A 9 1.79 24.45 55.50
N LEU A 10 2.63 24.65 56.52
CA LEU A 10 3.64 25.73 56.55
C LEU A 10 5.06 25.28 56.91
N PHE A 11 5.32 23.98 57.11
CA PHE A 11 6.65 23.47 57.50
C PHE A 11 7.07 22.17 56.78
N ASP A 12 6.91 22.12 55.46
CA ASP A 12 7.54 21.09 54.61
C ASP A 12 8.06 21.69 53.27
N ARG A 13 8.61 22.91 53.35
CA ARG A 13 9.16 23.67 52.20
C ARG A 13 10.66 23.96 52.32
N VAL A 14 11.41 23.02 52.89
CA VAL A 14 12.88 22.99 53.02
C VAL A 14 13.28 21.50 53.10
N LEU A 15 14.00 20.84 52.19
CA LEU A 15 14.79 21.26 51.03
C LEU A 15 14.42 20.47 49.76
N SER A 16 14.06 21.15 48.67
CA SER A 16 14.33 20.64 47.33
C SER A 16 15.73 21.12 46.92
N PHE A 17 16.69 20.20 46.83
CA PHE A 17 17.95 20.52 46.15
C PHE A 17 17.66 20.61 44.65
N ASP A 18 17.76 21.82 44.10
CA ASP A 18 17.54 22.07 42.67
C ASP A 18 18.65 21.41 41.84
N ILE A 19 18.35 20.21 41.33
CA ILE A 19 19.09 19.62 40.22
C ILE A 19 18.97 20.57 39.02
N PRO A 20 20.04 20.88 38.27
CA PRO A 20 19.96 21.74 37.09
C PRO A 20 18.88 21.27 36.11
N GLN A 21 18.12 22.20 35.50
CA GLN A 21 16.98 21.87 34.62
C GLN A 21 17.35 20.95 33.45
N ASP A 22 18.60 21.01 33.00
CA ASP A 22 19.14 20.20 31.91
C ASP A 22 19.56 18.77 32.34
N CYS A 23 19.44 18.42 33.63
CA CYS A 23 19.82 17.13 34.19
C CYS A 23 18.60 16.34 34.69
N GLN A 24 18.48 15.09 34.24
CA GLN A 24 17.44 14.14 34.63
C GLN A 24 18.05 13.03 35.49
N ARG A 25 17.32 12.57 36.49
CA ARG A 25 17.76 11.54 37.45
C ARG A 25 16.99 10.24 37.23
N ASP A 26 17.72 9.13 37.17
CA ASP A 26 17.15 7.78 37.27
C ASP A 26 17.90 7.00 38.37
N GLY A 27 17.23 6.75 39.49
CA GLY A 27 17.85 6.08 40.65
C GLY A 27 19.08 6.82 41.23
N SER A 28 20.27 6.24 41.05
CA SER A 28 21.59 6.78 41.43
C SER A 28 22.34 7.46 40.28
N ASP A 29 21.76 7.41 39.08
CA ASP A 29 22.39 7.87 37.85
C ASP A 29 21.80 9.24 37.46
N LEU A 30 22.70 10.15 37.08
CA LEU A 30 22.36 11.52 36.71
C LEU A 30 22.79 11.77 35.26
N GLN A 31 21.82 12.00 34.38
CA GLN A 31 22.07 12.26 32.95
C GLN A 31 21.76 13.72 32.62
N CYS A 32 22.79 14.48 32.29
CA CYS A 32 22.72 15.88 31.86
C CYS A 32 22.75 15.99 30.33
N LYS A 33 21.76 16.67 29.75
CA LYS A 33 21.65 16.93 28.31
C LYS A 33 21.89 18.42 28.04
N LEU A 34 23.14 18.76 27.74
CA LEU A 34 23.60 20.13 27.57
C LEU A 34 23.66 20.52 26.09
N ARG A 35 23.72 21.81 25.79
CA ARG A 35 24.12 22.28 24.45
C ARG A 35 25.63 22.12 24.25
N THR A 36 26.40 22.63 25.20
CA THR A 36 27.87 22.50 25.31
C THR A 36 28.30 22.48 26.77
N ILE A 37 29.55 22.10 27.05
CA ILE A 37 30.17 22.32 28.37
C ILE A 37 31.02 23.60 28.33
N ASN A 38 30.66 24.63 29.12
CA ASN A 38 31.43 25.88 29.29
C ASN A 38 31.95 26.48 27.97
N SER A 39 31.04 27.01 27.15
CA SER A 39 31.35 27.73 25.92
C SER A 39 31.16 29.24 26.08
N ASP A 40 31.46 30.02 25.03
CA ASP A 40 31.22 31.46 24.99
C ASP A 40 29.74 31.85 25.16
N ILE A 41 28.81 30.89 25.05
CA ILE A 41 27.36 31.09 25.05
C ILE A 41 26.70 30.46 26.28
N ASP A 42 27.18 29.29 26.74
CA ASP A 42 26.59 28.53 27.84
C ASP A 42 27.63 28.23 28.94
N LEU A 43 27.40 28.73 30.16
CA LEU A 43 28.20 28.44 31.36
C LEU A 43 27.59 27.27 32.13
N SER A 44 28.30 26.14 32.19
CA SER A 44 27.81 24.87 32.76
C SER A 44 28.21 24.73 34.23
N ASN A 45 27.34 25.14 35.15
CA ASN A 45 27.62 25.07 36.58
C ASN A 45 27.30 23.69 37.19
N PHE A 46 28.27 22.77 37.13
CA PHE A 46 28.15 21.46 37.79
C PHE A 46 28.23 21.52 39.33
N SER A 47 28.71 22.64 39.92
CA SER A 47 28.81 22.79 41.39
C SER A 47 27.46 22.81 42.12
N ALA A 48 26.35 22.84 41.37
CA ALA A 48 25.00 22.69 41.91
C ALA A 48 24.60 21.22 42.18
N ILE A 49 25.36 20.23 41.68
CA ILE A 49 25.04 18.80 41.85
C ILE A 49 25.40 18.34 43.28
N PRO A 50 24.44 17.85 44.09
CA PRO A 50 24.76 17.35 45.43
C PRO A 50 25.57 16.06 45.39
N SER A 51 26.66 16.01 46.17
CA SER A 51 27.61 14.89 46.19
C SER A 51 27.03 13.55 46.67
N ASP A 52 25.92 13.58 47.42
CA ASP A 52 25.18 12.39 47.85
C ASP A 52 24.33 11.76 46.74
N LEU A 53 24.14 12.43 45.59
CA LEU A 53 23.14 12.04 44.57
C LEU A 53 23.69 11.45 43.27
N ALA A 54 25.01 11.51 43.01
CA ALA A 54 25.61 11.09 41.75
C ALA A 54 26.56 9.89 41.95
N GLY A 55 26.04 8.67 41.76
CA GLY A 55 26.87 7.46 41.62
C GLY A 55 27.45 7.36 40.21
N THR A 56 26.60 7.61 39.21
CA THR A 56 26.97 7.80 37.81
C THR A 56 26.62 9.22 37.37
N LEU A 57 27.50 9.87 36.62
CA LEU A 57 27.25 11.14 35.94
C LEU A 57 27.49 10.97 34.45
N GLY A 58 26.43 11.10 33.64
CA GLY A 58 26.52 11.16 32.19
C GLY A 58 26.24 12.58 31.69
N ILE A 59 27.12 13.09 30.83
CA ILE A 59 27.01 14.40 30.21
C ILE A 59 26.96 14.20 28.69
N GLN A 60 25.82 14.52 28.08
CA GLN A 60 25.59 14.44 26.65
C GLN A 60 25.43 15.85 26.09
N CYS A 61 26.32 16.27 25.19
CA CYS A 61 26.15 17.53 24.47
C CYS A 61 25.28 17.34 23.21
N SER A 62 24.64 18.41 22.75
CA SER A 62 23.78 18.36 21.56
C SER A 62 24.62 18.36 20.27
N PRO A 63 24.52 17.34 19.40
CA PRO A 63 25.35 17.21 18.20
C PRO A 63 25.06 18.28 17.12
N THR A 64 24.00 19.08 17.30
CA THR A 64 23.55 20.10 16.35
C THR A 64 24.28 21.46 16.45
N PHE A 65 25.02 21.73 17.54
CA PHE A 65 25.57 23.06 17.81
C PHE A 65 27.10 23.07 17.79
N HIS A 66 27.70 23.65 16.75
CA HIS A 66 29.14 23.52 16.41
C HIS A 66 30.19 24.16 17.37
N TYR A 67 29.78 24.61 18.56
CA TYR A 67 30.64 25.34 19.51
C TYR A 67 31.62 24.43 20.25
N MET A 68 32.75 25.00 20.71
CA MET A 68 33.75 24.25 21.49
C MET A 68 33.28 24.05 22.93
N SER A 69 33.59 22.90 23.52
CA SER A 69 33.39 22.62 24.93
C SER A 69 34.73 22.65 25.69
N SER A 70 34.70 23.07 26.95
CA SER A 70 35.89 23.21 27.80
C SER A 70 35.68 22.61 29.20
N LEU A 71 36.57 21.70 29.60
CA LEU A 71 36.61 21.16 30.96
C LEU A 71 37.47 22.07 31.84
N ILE A 72 36.90 22.51 32.96
CA ILE A 72 37.60 23.37 33.93
C ILE A 72 38.29 22.46 34.98
N PRO A 73 39.58 22.66 35.30
CA PRO A 73 40.26 21.93 36.36
C PRO A 73 39.50 21.96 37.69
N GLY A 74 39.37 20.82 38.35
CA GLY A 74 38.71 20.70 39.66
C GLY A 74 37.19 20.93 39.69
N ASN A 75 36.52 21.11 38.54
CA ASN A 75 35.06 21.37 38.50
C ASN A 75 34.21 20.24 39.14
N PHE A 76 34.76 19.02 39.19
CA PHE A 76 34.12 17.85 39.79
C PHE A 76 34.56 17.54 41.23
N VAL A 77 35.44 18.33 41.86
CA VAL A 77 36.06 18.04 43.19
C VAL A 77 35.03 17.73 44.29
N HIS A 78 33.84 18.31 44.23
CA HIS A 78 32.77 18.10 45.20
C HIS A 78 32.10 16.72 45.08
N LEU A 79 32.16 16.05 43.93
CA LEU A 79 31.51 14.75 43.63
C LEU A 79 32.36 13.56 44.10
N ASN A 80 32.87 13.61 45.33
CA ASN A 80 33.82 12.63 45.87
C ASN A 80 33.32 11.16 45.96
N ARG A 81 32.02 10.92 45.76
CA ARG A 81 31.40 9.57 45.68
C ARG A 81 31.17 9.05 44.26
N LEU A 82 31.47 9.84 43.24
CA LEU A 82 31.23 9.46 41.84
C LEU A 82 32.05 8.22 41.48
N GLN A 83 31.39 7.18 40.96
CA GLN A 83 32.00 5.91 40.54
C GLN A 83 32.18 5.85 39.03
N LYS A 84 31.23 6.40 38.26
CA LYS A 84 31.30 6.43 36.80
C LYS A 84 31.05 7.83 36.23
N LEU A 85 31.91 8.27 35.32
CA LEU A 85 31.77 9.51 34.56
C LEU A 85 31.74 9.20 33.05
N VAL A 86 30.73 9.72 32.36
CA VAL A 86 30.54 9.58 30.91
C VAL A 86 30.38 10.96 30.28
N ILE A 87 31.12 11.25 29.21
CA ILE A 87 31.04 12.50 28.45
C ILE A 87 30.93 12.17 26.95
N GLU A 88 29.79 12.50 26.32
CA GLU A 88 29.49 12.15 24.92
C GLU A 88 29.07 13.36 24.07
N HIS A 89 29.49 13.35 22.80
CA HIS A 89 29.24 14.39 21.79
C HIS A 89 29.65 15.82 22.18
N CYS A 90 30.46 15.99 23.24
CA CYS A 90 31.00 17.29 23.62
C CYS A 90 32.32 17.53 22.88
N LYS A 91 32.37 18.57 22.03
CA LYS A 91 33.55 18.94 21.22
C LYS A 91 34.74 19.41 22.07
N LEU A 92 35.57 18.47 22.53
CA LEU A 92 36.68 18.71 23.46
C LEU A 92 38.03 18.71 22.73
N SER A 93 38.71 19.86 22.71
CA SER A 93 40.07 19.99 22.17
C SER A 93 41.17 19.76 23.21
N THR A 94 40.86 19.82 24.50
CA THR A 94 41.83 19.60 25.59
C THR A 94 41.24 18.80 26.73
N LEU A 95 42.10 18.02 27.40
CA LEU A 95 41.86 17.46 28.72
C LEU A 95 42.93 18.03 29.67
N PRO A 96 42.61 19.08 30.46
CA PRO A 96 43.59 19.74 31.33
C PRO A 96 44.07 18.88 32.52
N SER A 97 45.25 19.24 33.04
CA SER A 97 45.75 18.73 34.33
C SER A 97 44.73 18.94 35.45
N SER A 98 44.65 18.01 36.40
CA SER A 98 43.76 18.08 37.57
C SER A 98 42.25 18.17 37.25
N THR A 99 41.81 17.79 36.05
CA THR A 99 40.37 17.75 35.68
C THR A 99 39.56 16.86 36.64
N PHE A 100 40.09 15.70 37.02
CA PHE A 100 39.44 14.71 37.88
C PHE A 100 39.91 14.73 39.35
N MET A 101 40.56 15.82 39.78
CA MET A 101 41.07 15.96 41.14
C MET A 101 39.94 15.78 42.17
N GLY A 102 40.19 15.01 43.23
CA GLY A 102 39.21 14.73 44.30
C GLY A 102 38.22 13.59 44.02
N LEU A 103 38.16 13.04 42.80
CA LEU A 103 37.29 11.92 42.42
C LEU A 103 37.86 10.56 42.83
N ASN A 104 38.21 10.38 44.11
CA ASN A 104 38.93 9.21 44.61
C ASN A 104 38.10 7.90 44.55
N SER A 105 36.78 7.98 44.38
CA SER A 105 35.86 6.83 44.28
C SER A 105 35.65 6.34 42.84
N LEU A 106 36.25 7.00 41.85
CA LEU A 106 35.96 6.83 40.43
C LEU A 106 36.63 5.56 39.88
N THR A 107 35.81 4.62 39.40
CA THR A 107 36.23 3.33 38.81
C THR A 107 36.16 3.33 37.29
N ASN A 108 35.29 4.13 36.68
CA ASN A 108 35.04 4.12 35.23
C ASN A 108 34.99 5.55 34.65
N ILE A 109 35.76 5.79 33.59
CA ILE A 109 35.70 7.02 32.77
C ILE A 109 35.42 6.62 31.31
N GLU A 110 34.42 7.24 30.69
CA GLU A 110 34.14 7.16 29.25
C GLU A 110 34.10 8.56 28.63
N ILE A 111 35.01 8.85 27.69
CA ILE A 111 35.11 10.14 26.99
C ILE A 111 34.98 9.90 25.48
N ARG A 112 33.85 10.30 24.91
CA ARG A 112 33.48 10.14 23.49
C ARG A 112 33.08 11.50 22.87
N PRO A 113 34.03 12.40 22.56
CA PRO A 113 33.71 13.75 22.08
C PRO A 113 33.28 13.80 20.60
N TYR A 114 33.52 12.72 19.84
CA TYR A 114 33.26 12.61 18.40
C TYR A 114 33.98 13.66 17.54
N ASN A 115 35.13 14.17 17.98
CA ASN A 115 35.85 15.31 17.39
C ASN A 115 35.99 15.27 15.86
N SER A 116 36.22 14.08 15.28
CA SER A 116 36.33 13.86 13.84
C SER A 116 35.07 14.21 13.03
N GLU A 117 33.87 14.13 13.62
CA GLU A 117 32.60 14.53 12.98
C GLU A 117 32.49 16.05 12.80
N TRP A 118 33.19 16.82 13.64
CA TRP A 118 33.11 18.29 13.66
C TRP A 118 34.14 18.92 12.72
N SER A 119 35.38 18.41 12.76
CA SER A 119 36.47 18.74 11.84
C SER A 119 37.67 17.87 12.15
N SER A 120 38.36 17.39 11.12
CA SER A 120 39.63 16.65 11.25
C SER A 120 40.75 17.45 11.92
N ALA A 121 40.62 18.77 12.02
CA ALA A 121 41.56 19.65 12.74
C ALA A 121 41.34 19.70 14.26
N VAL A 122 40.24 19.13 14.79
CA VAL A 122 40.01 19.06 16.25
C VAL A 122 40.64 17.77 16.77
N VAL A 123 41.73 17.93 17.53
CA VAL A 123 42.46 16.85 18.22
C VAL A 123 42.30 17.06 19.72
N LEU A 124 42.04 15.98 20.47
CA LEU A 124 42.07 16.04 21.94
C LEU A 124 43.53 16.06 22.42
N HIS A 125 43.97 17.15 23.04
CA HIS A 125 45.27 17.24 23.71
C HIS A 125 45.15 16.93 25.20
N VAL A 126 45.69 15.79 25.63
CA VAL A 126 45.78 15.41 27.04
C VAL A 126 47.03 16.04 27.65
N PHE A 127 46.89 16.68 28.82
CA PHE A 127 48.02 17.26 29.55
C PHE A 127 48.69 16.26 30.50
N VAL A 128 49.97 16.50 30.83
CA VAL A 128 50.67 15.80 31.92
C VAL A 128 49.84 15.96 33.21
N ASN A 129 49.66 14.87 33.96
CA ASN A 129 48.84 14.81 35.19
C ASN A 129 47.32 15.03 35.01
N SER A 130 46.76 14.85 33.81
CA SER A 130 45.29 14.89 33.62
C SER A 130 44.53 13.79 34.39
N LEU A 131 45.18 12.64 34.60
CA LEU A 131 44.63 11.45 35.27
C LEU A 131 45.24 11.23 36.68
N GLU A 132 45.91 12.23 37.24
CA GLU A 132 46.54 12.12 38.56
C GLU A 132 45.50 11.97 39.68
N GLY A 133 45.78 11.11 40.66
CA GLY A 133 44.90 10.81 41.80
C GLY A 133 43.87 9.70 41.58
N LEU A 134 43.73 9.17 40.36
CA LEU A 134 42.75 8.14 40.00
C LEU A 134 43.22 6.70 40.28
N SER A 135 43.72 6.43 41.49
CA SER A 135 44.31 5.12 41.85
C SER A 135 43.33 3.95 41.82
N ASN A 136 42.02 4.22 41.96
CA ASN A 136 40.95 3.23 41.99
C ASN A 136 40.28 3.02 40.62
N LEU A 137 40.77 3.68 39.57
CA LEU A 137 40.21 3.56 38.22
C LEU A 137 40.47 2.16 37.66
N ASP A 138 39.41 1.45 37.33
CA ASP A 138 39.41 0.08 36.78
C ASP A 138 39.33 0.07 35.25
N SER A 139 38.56 1.02 34.68
CA SER A 139 38.36 1.15 33.24
C SER A 139 38.47 2.59 32.77
N LEU A 140 39.28 2.80 31.73
CA LEU A 140 39.43 4.08 31.04
C LEU A 140 39.12 3.91 29.56
N GLU A 141 38.09 4.62 29.09
CA GLU A 141 37.79 4.76 27.66
C GLU A 141 37.96 6.21 27.20
N ILE A 142 38.77 6.40 26.15
CA ILE A 142 38.87 7.64 25.39
C ILE A 142 38.77 7.26 23.91
N THR A 143 37.59 7.36 23.30
CA THR A 143 37.34 6.97 21.89
C THR A 143 36.75 8.13 21.10
N HIS A 144 36.91 8.10 19.77
CA HIS A 144 36.43 9.18 18.88
C HIS A 144 37.00 10.57 19.24
N ALA A 145 38.18 10.62 19.85
CA ALA A 145 38.82 11.84 20.33
C ALA A 145 39.78 12.47 19.31
N ASN A 146 40.01 11.79 18.18
CA ASN A 146 41.05 12.13 17.19
C ASN A 146 42.44 12.23 17.86
N LEU A 147 42.67 11.41 18.89
CA LEU A 147 43.87 11.44 19.72
C LEU A 147 45.04 10.74 19.03
N ALA A 148 46.19 11.41 18.92
CA ALA A 148 47.39 10.83 18.29
C ALA A 148 48.41 10.26 19.31
N LEU A 149 48.56 10.91 20.48
CA LEU A 149 49.56 10.51 21.48
C LEU A 149 49.15 10.89 22.90
N PHE A 150 49.70 10.16 23.88
CA PHE A 150 49.64 10.51 25.30
C PHE A 150 50.96 11.11 25.81
N PRO A 151 50.91 12.04 26.79
CA PRO A 151 52.11 12.63 27.35
C PRO A 151 52.75 11.72 28.43
N GLY A 152 53.84 11.04 28.09
CA GLY A 152 54.72 10.37 29.06
C GLY A 152 54.06 9.21 29.84
N PRO A 153 54.54 8.89 31.06
CA PRO A 153 54.06 7.77 31.90
C PRO A 153 52.64 7.95 32.50
N ILE A 154 51.67 8.45 31.74
CA ILE A 154 50.35 8.86 32.28
C ILE A 154 49.52 7.71 32.88
N PHE A 155 49.69 6.48 32.39
CA PHE A 155 48.97 5.30 32.92
C PHE A 155 49.66 4.66 34.13
N CYS A 156 50.90 5.05 34.44
CA CYS A 156 51.73 4.38 35.44
C CYS A 156 51.28 4.64 36.89
N SER A 157 50.54 5.73 37.13
CA SER A 157 49.91 6.05 38.42
C SER A 157 48.57 5.35 38.66
N LEU A 158 48.00 4.69 37.63
CA LEU A 158 46.68 4.07 37.66
C LEU A 158 46.79 2.60 38.08
N SER A 159 47.13 2.37 39.36
CA SER A 159 47.47 1.04 39.87
C SER A 159 46.36 -0.02 39.78
N SER A 160 45.10 0.39 39.64
CA SER A 160 43.94 -0.52 39.53
C SER A 160 43.43 -0.72 38.10
N LEU A 161 44.03 -0.07 37.09
CA LEU A 161 43.48 -0.01 35.73
C LEU A 161 43.59 -1.36 35.01
N GLN A 162 42.47 -2.07 34.89
CA GLN A 162 42.39 -3.36 34.20
C GLN A 162 42.05 -3.23 32.71
N THR A 163 41.20 -2.27 32.34
CA THR A 163 40.70 -2.10 30.96
C THR A 163 41.06 -0.72 30.41
N LEU A 164 41.75 -0.69 29.27
CA LEU A 164 42.10 0.53 28.55
C LEU A 164 41.55 0.46 27.12
N ASN A 165 40.61 1.35 26.79
CA ASN A 165 40.02 1.45 25.46
C ASN A 165 40.37 2.78 24.80
N LEU A 166 41.21 2.70 23.76
CA LEU A 166 41.73 3.81 22.96
C LEU A 166 41.34 3.67 21.49
N SER A 167 40.26 2.94 21.21
CA SER A 167 39.78 2.69 19.85
C SER A 167 39.23 3.97 19.18
N TYR A 168 39.08 3.97 17.86
CA TYR A 168 38.55 5.12 17.09
C TYR A 168 39.34 6.42 17.33
N ASN A 169 40.66 6.34 17.19
CA ASN A 169 41.58 7.46 17.38
C ASN A 169 42.61 7.51 16.24
N ALA A 170 43.61 8.39 16.36
CA ALA A 170 44.64 8.64 15.34
C ALA A 170 46.03 8.14 15.78
N ILE A 171 46.11 7.15 16.67
CA ILE A 171 47.37 6.63 17.22
C ILE A 171 48.19 5.95 16.11
N THR A 172 49.49 6.27 16.04
CA THR A 172 50.37 5.81 14.94
C THR A 172 51.46 4.82 15.37
N SER A 173 51.91 4.90 16.62
CA SER A 173 52.88 4.00 17.23
C SER A 173 52.37 3.50 18.58
N THR A 174 52.80 2.31 18.99
CA THR A 174 52.63 1.82 20.36
C THR A 174 53.50 2.59 21.37
N ASP A 175 54.55 3.27 20.88
CA ASP A 175 55.34 4.23 21.68
C ASP A 175 54.43 5.37 22.21
N ASP A 176 53.45 5.81 21.42
CA ASP A 176 52.53 6.94 21.71
C ASP A 176 51.60 6.67 22.91
N ILE A 177 51.49 5.42 23.36
CA ILE A 177 50.70 4.96 24.52
C ILE A 177 51.57 4.38 25.65
N GLY A 178 52.91 4.51 25.57
CA GLY A 178 53.83 4.00 26.59
C GLY A 178 54.32 2.55 26.39
N GLY A 179 54.13 1.96 25.20
CA GLY A 179 54.67 0.64 24.84
C GLY A 179 56.19 0.60 24.60
N SER A 180 56.87 1.76 24.63
CA SER A 180 58.28 1.90 24.28
C SER A 180 59.25 1.27 25.29
N GLU A 181 60.42 0.83 24.82
CA GLU A 181 61.49 0.28 25.68
C GLU A 181 62.05 1.27 26.71
N THR A 182 61.83 2.57 26.54
CA THR A 182 62.42 3.66 27.33
C THR A 182 61.61 4.06 28.56
N LEU A 183 60.47 3.41 28.82
CA LEU A 183 59.57 3.73 29.92
C LEU A 183 59.75 2.75 31.08
N ASP A 184 60.37 3.20 32.17
CA ASP A 184 60.52 2.43 33.43
C ASP A 184 59.20 2.40 34.24
N CYS A 185 58.15 1.80 33.69
CA CYS A 185 56.87 1.60 34.37
C CYS A 185 56.09 0.39 33.84
N GLU A 186 55.23 -0.20 34.68
CA GLU A 186 54.40 -1.37 34.31
C GLU A 186 52.91 -1.10 34.61
N PRO A 187 52.13 -0.60 33.63
CA PRO A 187 50.68 -0.42 33.77
C PRO A 187 49.98 -1.76 34.00
N HIS A 188 49.01 -1.80 34.92
CA HIS A 188 48.32 -3.04 35.34
C HIS A 188 47.19 -3.50 34.38
N VAL A 189 47.27 -3.08 33.12
CA VAL A 189 46.24 -3.30 32.09
C VAL A 189 46.22 -4.77 31.66
N LYS A 190 45.04 -5.38 31.74
CA LYS A 190 44.73 -6.75 31.30
C LYS A 190 44.06 -6.79 29.93
N VAL A 191 43.27 -5.77 29.60
CA VAL A 191 42.52 -5.67 28.34
C VAL A 191 42.84 -4.34 27.67
N LEU A 192 43.39 -4.40 26.45
CA LEU A 192 43.78 -3.23 25.66
C LEU A 192 43.07 -3.24 24.31
N TYR A 193 42.17 -2.27 24.10
CA TYR A 193 41.51 -2.03 22.82
C TYR A 193 42.17 -0.86 22.09
N LEU A 194 42.68 -1.12 20.89
CA LEU A 194 43.34 -0.17 20.00
C LEU A 194 42.73 -0.20 18.60
N SER A 195 41.48 -0.62 18.47
CA SER A 195 40.84 -0.83 17.17
C SER A 195 40.50 0.48 16.47
N LYS A 196 40.52 0.55 15.13
CA LYS A 196 40.34 1.81 14.39
C LYS A 196 41.32 2.91 14.83
N ASN A 197 42.59 2.58 14.76
CA ASN A 197 43.71 3.52 14.84
C ASN A 197 44.52 3.47 13.54
N ASN A 198 45.61 4.22 13.47
CA ASN A 198 46.47 4.33 12.29
C ASN A 198 47.81 3.60 12.49
N LEU A 199 47.81 2.50 13.25
CA LEU A 199 48.99 1.65 13.42
C LEU A 199 49.33 0.96 12.09
N SER A 200 50.57 1.08 11.63
CA SER A 200 51.03 0.54 10.33
C SER A 200 52.12 -0.53 10.44
N VAL A 201 52.94 -0.48 11.51
CA VAL A 201 54.02 -1.43 11.78
C VAL A 201 54.09 -1.68 13.28
N LEU A 202 54.17 -2.95 13.69
CA LEU A 202 54.53 -3.32 15.06
C LEU A 202 56.01 -3.74 15.12
N LYS A 203 56.79 -2.96 15.85
CA LYS A 203 58.24 -3.14 16.07
C LYS A 203 58.48 -4.23 17.14
N PRO A 204 59.71 -4.75 17.29
CA PRO A 204 60.10 -5.52 18.47
C PRO A 204 59.65 -4.84 19.77
N PHE A 205 59.20 -5.62 20.75
CA PHE A 205 58.89 -5.14 22.10
C PHE A 205 57.75 -4.09 22.20
N SER A 206 56.93 -3.90 21.17
CA SER A 206 55.85 -2.90 21.11
C SER A 206 54.86 -2.86 22.29
N PHE A 207 54.75 -3.92 23.09
CA PHE A 207 53.89 -3.97 24.29
C PHE A 207 54.63 -4.35 25.59
N LYS A 208 55.97 -4.33 25.60
CA LYS A 208 56.86 -4.84 26.67
C LYS A 208 56.51 -4.41 28.11
N ASN A 209 55.89 -3.24 28.28
CA ASN A 209 55.50 -2.69 29.58
C ASN A 209 54.11 -3.16 30.04
N PHE A 210 53.26 -3.60 29.12
CA PHE A 210 51.94 -4.18 29.39
C PHE A 210 52.08 -5.68 29.70
N ARG A 211 52.72 -6.01 30.82
CA ARG A 211 53.05 -7.40 31.20
C ARG A 211 51.86 -8.23 31.69
N GLN A 212 50.81 -7.59 32.18
CA GLN A 212 49.58 -8.24 32.66
C GLN A 212 48.53 -8.43 31.57
N LEU A 213 48.86 -8.09 30.32
CA LEU A 213 47.95 -8.10 29.19
C LEU A 213 47.49 -9.53 28.85
N ALA A 214 46.20 -9.80 28.99
CA ALA A 214 45.53 -11.05 28.65
C ALA A 214 44.73 -10.95 27.34
N THR A 215 44.23 -9.76 27.00
CA THR A 215 43.44 -9.54 25.77
C THR A 215 43.92 -8.29 25.04
N LEU A 216 44.28 -8.45 23.77
CA LEU A 216 44.81 -7.37 22.91
C LEU A 216 44.00 -7.29 21.60
N VAL A 217 43.33 -6.15 21.37
CA VAL A 217 42.45 -5.96 20.20
C VAL A 217 42.97 -4.83 19.32
N LEU A 218 43.66 -5.20 18.24
CA LEU A 218 44.30 -4.34 17.23
C LEU A 218 43.51 -4.31 15.91
N SER A 219 42.22 -4.67 15.96
CA SER A 219 41.38 -4.82 14.77
C SER A 219 41.19 -3.51 13.99
N ASP A 220 40.99 -3.59 12.68
CA ASP A 220 40.65 -2.44 11.82
C ASP A 220 41.71 -1.31 11.91
N ASN A 221 42.98 -1.70 11.77
CA ASN A 221 44.14 -0.80 11.69
C ASN A 221 44.80 -0.91 10.30
N GLY A 222 45.84 -0.11 10.07
CA GLY A 222 46.63 -0.14 8.83
C GLY A 222 47.82 -1.11 8.85
N ILE A 223 47.86 -2.12 9.71
CA ILE A 223 49.11 -2.87 9.98
C ILE A 223 49.49 -3.72 8.76
N VAL A 224 50.64 -3.40 8.16
CA VAL A 224 51.21 -4.12 7.00
C VAL A 224 52.29 -5.12 7.45
N MET A 225 53.06 -4.77 8.50
CA MET A 225 54.22 -5.53 8.95
C MET A 225 54.22 -5.75 10.46
N LEU A 226 54.51 -7.00 10.85
CA LEU A 226 54.73 -7.44 12.23
C LEU A 226 56.16 -7.94 12.37
N ASP A 227 56.87 -7.49 13.39
CA ASP A 227 58.13 -8.11 13.79
C ASP A 227 57.88 -9.42 14.57
N GLY A 228 58.79 -10.39 14.45
CA GLY A 228 58.72 -11.67 15.16
C GLY A 228 58.88 -11.56 16.69
N GLU A 229 59.35 -10.43 17.21
CA GLU A 229 59.46 -10.13 18.65
C GLU A 229 58.46 -9.05 19.12
N ALA A 230 57.45 -8.69 18.32
CA ALA A 230 56.57 -7.55 18.61
C ALA A 230 55.82 -7.63 19.95
N PHE A 231 55.45 -8.85 20.38
CA PHE A 231 54.73 -9.09 21.64
C PHE A 231 55.63 -9.57 22.79
N ARG A 232 56.95 -9.56 22.61
CA ARG A 232 57.90 -10.08 23.60
C ARG A 232 57.87 -9.23 24.88
N GLY A 233 57.49 -9.85 26.00
CA GLY A 233 57.25 -9.18 27.29
C GLY A 233 55.78 -9.17 27.74
N SER A 234 54.83 -9.40 26.83
CA SER A 234 53.40 -9.60 27.15
C SER A 234 53.04 -11.10 27.09
N ASP A 235 53.78 -11.92 27.84
CA ASP A 235 53.75 -13.39 27.73
C ASP A 235 52.44 -14.03 28.26
N LEU A 236 51.55 -13.24 28.88
CA LEU A 236 50.27 -13.66 29.46
C LEU A 236 49.06 -13.52 28.51
N ILE A 237 49.27 -13.12 27.24
CA ILE A 237 48.17 -12.97 26.28
C ILE A 237 47.45 -14.32 26.05
N GLU A 238 46.13 -14.27 26.23
CA GLU A 238 45.20 -15.39 26.04
C GLU A 238 44.34 -15.20 24.77
N SER A 239 43.96 -13.96 24.43
CA SER A 239 43.19 -13.63 23.23
C SER A 239 43.83 -12.45 22.48
N ILE A 240 44.04 -12.62 21.17
CA ILE A 240 44.58 -11.58 20.28
C ILE A 240 43.75 -11.42 19.01
N ASP A 241 43.36 -10.18 18.73
CA ASP A 241 42.65 -9.79 17.52
C ASP A 241 43.52 -8.84 16.67
N LEU A 242 43.92 -9.33 15.50
CA LEU A 242 44.66 -8.63 14.45
C LEU A 242 43.82 -8.52 13.16
N SER A 243 42.50 -8.67 13.26
CA SER A 243 41.61 -8.71 12.09
C SER A 243 41.47 -7.35 11.40
N ARG A 244 41.02 -7.35 10.14
CA ARG A 244 40.81 -6.12 9.34
C ARG A 244 42.08 -5.27 9.23
N ASN A 245 43.22 -5.91 9.02
CA ASN A 245 44.52 -5.26 8.80
C ASN A 245 45.02 -5.56 7.37
N GLN A 246 46.27 -5.20 7.07
CA GLN A 246 46.89 -5.36 5.75
C GLN A 246 48.02 -6.41 5.77
N LEU A 247 47.95 -7.37 6.69
CA LEU A 247 48.98 -8.38 6.89
C LEU A 247 49.06 -9.33 5.69
N SER A 248 50.21 -9.38 5.02
CA SER A 248 50.46 -10.27 3.87
C SER A 248 51.19 -11.56 4.26
N SER A 249 51.96 -11.52 5.34
CA SER A 249 52.74 -12.63 5.88
C SER A 249 52.85 -12.52 7.40
N LEU A 250 53.17 -13.63 8.07
CA LEU A 250 53.32 -13.71 9.53
C LEU A 250 54.71 -14.26 9.87
N PRO A 251 55.46 -13.67 10.82
CA PRO A 251 56.72 -14.24 11.31
C PRO A 251 56.49 -15.57 12.04
N SER A 252 57.35 -16.56 11.83
CA SER A 252 57.17 -17.89 12.43
C SER A 252 57.32 -17.93 13.97
N SER A 253 57.90 -16.90 14.59
CA SER A 253 58.10 -16.78 16.04
C SER A 253 57.05 -15.91 16.74
N LEU A 254 56.10 -15.31 16.01
CA LEU A 254 55.24 -14.22 16.49
C LEU A 254 54.49 -14.54 17.80
N PHE A 255 54.06 -15.80 17.96
CA PHE A 255 53.31 -16.28 19.13
C PHE A 255 54.14 -17.17 20.06
N GLU A 256 55.44 -17.36 19.80
CA GLU A 256 56.28 -18.41 20.42
C GLU A 256 56.39 -18.32 21.95
N ASN A 257 56.20 -17.12 22.52
CA ASN A 257 56.30 -16.86 23.96
C ASN A 257 54.96 -17.02 24.71
N PHE A 258 53.81 -17.07 24.03
CA PHE A 258 52.50 -17.13 24.67
C PHE A 258 52.20 -18.53 25.22
N LYS A 259 52.02 -18.64 26.54
CA LYS A 259 51.83 -19.93 27.24
C LYS A 259 50.37 -20.32 27.47
N ASN A 260 49.44 -19.38 27.29
CA ASN A 260 48.02 -19.50 27.57
C ASN A 260 47.13 -19.02 26.40
N LEU A 261 47.68 -18.93 25.18
CA LEU A 261 46.94 -18.46 24.01
C LEU A 261 45.77 -19.40 23.70
N GLN A 262 44.55 -18.88 23.83
CA GLN A 262 43.28 -19.56 23.61
C GLN A 262 42.59 -19.08 22.33
N GLU A 263 42.75 -17.81 21.94
CA GLU A 263 42.06 -17.23 20.78
C GLU A 263 42.99 -16.40 19.90
N VAL A 264 42.92 -16.63 18.59
CA VAL A 264 43.62 -15.84 17.56
C VAL A 264 42.66 -15.48 16.44
N ASN A 265 42.38 -14.18 16.28
CA ASN A 265 41.64 -13.64 15.14
C ASN A 265 42.59 -12.90 14.19
N LEU A 266 42.79 -13.47 13.00
CA LEU A 266 43.59 -12.94 11.90
C LEU A 266 42.73 -12.66 10.66
N SER A 267 41.40 -12.62 10.82
CA SER A 267 40.48 -12.52 9.70
C SER A 267 40.57 -11.18 8.96
N ASN A 268 40.10 -11.11 7.72
CA ASN A 268 40.06 -9.87 6.92
C ASN A 268 41.47 -9.25 6.78
N ASN A 269 42.42 -10.05 6.27
CA ASN A 269 43.80 -9.65 6.01
C ASN A 269 44.21 -10.07 4.58
N MET A 270 45.50 -9.99 4.25
CA MET A 270 46.04 -10.38 2.94
C MET A 270 46.93 -11.65 3.02
N ILE A 271 46.77 -12.47 4.07
CA ILE A 271 47.69 -13.57 4.39
C ILE A 271 47.63 -14.65 3.31
N VAL A 272 48.77 -14.97 2.70
CA VAL A 272 48.88 -15.98 1.63
C VAL A 272 49.27 -17.37 2.17
N ALA A 273 49.98 -17.43 3.30
CA ALA A 273 50.52 -18.66 3.88
C ALA A 273 50.57 -18.59 5.42
N VAL A 274 50.38 -19.74 6.08
CA VAL A 274 50.56 -19.91 7.53
C VAL A 274 51.88 -20.67 7.77
N PRO A 275 52.91 -20.06 8.40
CA PRO A 275 54.17 -20.76 8.67
C PRO A 275 53.98 -21.93 9.63
N SER A 276 54.56 -23.10 9.33
CA SER A 276 54.37 -24.32 10.14
C SER A 276 54.79 -24.21 11.60
N LYS A 277 55.75 -23.32 11.94
CA LYS A 277 56.16 -23.10 13.33
C LYS A 277 55.26 -22.12 14.12
N LEU A 278 54.44 -21.32 13.45
CA LEU A 278 53.68 -20.21 14.06
C LEU A 278 52.79 -20.67 15.23
N LEU A 279 52.14 -21.82 15.08
CA LEU A 279 51.16 -22.38 16.02
C LEU A 279 51.66 -23.66 16.73
N SER A 280 52.96 -23.99 16.58
CA SER A 280 53.55 -25.25 17.02
C SER A 280 53.72 -25.44 18.54
N LYS A 281 53.48 -24.39 19.34
CA LYS A 281 53.55 -24.41 20.82
C LYS A 281 52.21 -24.02 21.48
N GLN A 282 51.15 -23.84 20.69
CA GLN A 282 49.89 -23.25 21.12
C GLN A 282 48.84 -24.35 21.37
N ASP A 283 49.20 -25.32 22.21
CA ASP A 283 48.42 -26.54 22.53
C ASP A 283 47.10 -26.28 23.26
N LYS A 284 46.94 -25.09 23.83
CA LYS A 284 45.72 -24.57 24.49
C LYS A 284 44.81 -23.74 23.57
N LEU A 285 45.14 -23.59 22.29
CA LEU A 285 44.34 -22.77 21.37
C LEU A 285 42.95 -23.39 21.18
N LEU A 286 41.90 -22.63 21.48
CA LEU A 286 40.49 -23.02 21.40
C LEU A 286 39.81 -22.48 20.14
N ALA A 287 40.19 -21.28 19.69
CA ALA A 287 39.62 -20.65 18.49
C ALA A 287 40.69 -20.02 17.58
N LEU A 288 40.58 -20.31 16.29
CA LEU A 288 41.43 -19.75 15.23
C LEU A 288 40.56 -19.24 14.08
N ASP A 289 40.58 -17.93 13.84
CA ASP A 289 39.91 -17.28 12.72
C ASP A 289 40.92 -16.77 11.69
N LEU A 290 40.96 -17.44 10.54
CA LEU A 290 41.78 -17.12 9.37
C LEU A 290 40.90 -16.73 8.16
N SER A 291 39.63 -16.41 8.39
CA SER A 291 38.67 -16.10 7.32
C SER A 291 39.00 -14.79 6.59
N HIS A 292 38.48 -14.60 5.37
CA HIS A 292 38.72 -13.38 4.56
C HIS A 292 40.22 -13.09 4.38
N ASN A 293 40.95 -14.06 3.83
CA ASN A 293 42.39 -13.98 3.56
C ASN A 293 42.69 -14.50 2.14
N GLN A 294 43.97 -14.72 1.82
CA GLN A 294 44.44 -15.14 0.50
C GLN A 294 45.03 -16.56 0.52
N LEU A 295 44.70 -17.37 1.53
CA LEU A 295 45.28 -18.71 1.74
C LEU A 295 44.94 -19.65 0.57
N THR A 296 45.94 -20.39 0.10
CA THR A 296 45.76 -21.46 -0.89
C THR A 296 46.15 -22.81 -0.32
N SER A 297 45.57 -23.90 -0.85
CA SER A 297 45.81 -25.26 -0.36
C SER A 297 47.29 -25.70 -0.43
N HIS A 298 48.10 -25.08 -1.30
CA HIS A 298 49.54 -25.33 -1.36
C HIS A 298 50.27 -24.92 -0.07
N TRP A 299 49.82 -23.84 0.58
CA TRP A 299 50.47 -23.23 1.75
C TRP A 299 49.77 -23.55 3.09
N LEU A 300 48.67 -24.33 3.06
CA LEU A 300 47.96 -24.78 4.25
C LEU A 300 48.07 -26.32 4.34
N GLN A 301 49.20 -26.79 4.87
CA GLN A 301 49.55 -28.21 4.98
C GLN A 301 49.40 -28.70 6.44
N GLN A 302 49.49 -30.02 6.66
CA GLN A 302 49.34 -30.64 7.98
C GLN A 302 50.18 -29.99 9.08
N ASP A 303 51.46 -29.70 8.81
CA ASP A 303 52.37 -29.10 9.80
C ASP A 303 51.96 -27.67 10.22
N CYS A 304 51.00 -27.00 9.56
CA CYS A 304 50.50 -25.67 9.93
C CYS A 304 49.53 -25.69 11.13
N LEU A 305 48.82 -26.79 11.36
CA LEU A 305 47.78 -26.94 12.41
C LEU A 305 48.12 -28.07 13.41
N LYS A 306 49.33 -28.60 13.33
CA LYS A 306 49.84 -29.70 14.14
C LYS A 306 49.93 -29.32 15.63
N GLY A 307 49.51 -30.23 16.50
CA GLY A 307 49.54 -30.02 17.95
C GLY A 307 48.35 -29.23 18.53
N LEU A 308 47.42 -28.75 17.71
CA LEU A 308 46.24 -27.96 18.15
C LEU A 308 45.10 -28.85 18.69
N PHE A 309 45.42 -29.74 19.64
CA PHE A 309 44.51 -30.79 20.11
C PHE A 309 43.26 -30.26 20.82
N GLN A 310 43.31 -29.04 21.39
CA GLN A 310 42.19 -28.41 22.10
C GLN A 310 41.32 -27.51 21.20
N LEU A 311 41.65 -27.34 19.92
CA LEU A 311 40.96 -26.42 19.03
C LEU A 311 39.49 -26.82 18.87
N VAL A 312 38.58 -25.91 19.20
CA VAL A 312 37.12 -26.08 19.14
C VAL A 312 36.54 -25.44 17.89
N ILE A 313 37.07 -24.27 17.49
CA ILE A 313 36.57 -23.46 16.37
C ILE A 313 37.71 -23.17 15.38
N LEU A 314 37.52 -23.56 14.12
CA LEU A 314 38.41 -23.23 13.01
C LEU A 314 37.62 -22.59 11.87
N LYS A 315 37.96 -21.35 11.52
CA LYS A 315 37.35 -20.63 10.40
C LYS A 315 38.37 -20.33 9.32
N LEU A 316 38.09 -20.81 8.12
CA LEU A 316 38.90 -20.68 6.91
C LEU A 316 38.07 -20.10 5.73
N SER A 317 36.86 -19.61 6.00
CA SER A 317 35.96 -19.08 4.96
C SER A 317 36.52 -17.86 4.22
N ASN A 318 36.08 -17.61 2.99
CA ASN A 318 36.55 -16.49 2.17
C ASN A 318 38.08 -16.52 1.96
N ASN A 319 38.57 -17.63 1.42
CA ASN A 319 39.97 -17.85 1.05
C ASN A 319 40.05 -18.42 -0.39
N LYS A 320 41.22 -18.91 -0.80
CA LYS A 320 41.51 -19.45 -2.14
C LYS A 320 41.88 -20.94 -2.09
N LEU A 321 41.32 -21.70 -1.15
CA LEU A 321 41.53 -23.15 -1.04
C LEU A 321 40.86 -23.85 -2.23
N THR A 322 41.60 -24.66 -2.99
CA THR A 322 41.09 -25.42 -4.16
C THR A 322 40.80 -26.89 -3.84
N HIS A 323 41.37 -27.37 -2.75
CA HIS A 323 41.17 -28.71 -2.19
C HIS A 323 41.49 -28.71 -0.70
N VAL A 324 41.07 -29.76 0.00
CA VAL A 324 41.40 -30.03 1.41
C VAL A 324 42.34 -31.24 1.42
N ASP A 325 43.46 -31.19 2.12
CA ASP A 325 44.32 -32.37 2.31
C ASP A 325 43.71 -33.32 3.35
N SER A 326 43.77 -34.63 3.09
CA SER A 326 43.27 -35.67 3.99
C SER A 326 43.91 -35.70 5.39
N GLN A 327 45.11 -35.14 5.55
CA GLN A 327 45.85 -35.12 6.83
C GLN A 327 45.83 -33.75 7.52
N LEU A 328 45.28 -32.70 6.88
CA LEU A 328 45.31 -31.33 7.42
C LEU A 328 44.71 -31.21 8.83
N PHE A 329 43.70 -32.03 9.13
CA PHE A 329 42.95 -31.99 10.37
C PHE A 329 43.29 -33.13 11.35
N SER A 330 44.40 -33.85 11.16
CA SER A 330 44.71 -35.10 11.89
C SER A 330 44.68 -34.95 13.43
N ASP A 331 45.15 -33.81 13.94
CA ASP A 331 45.31 -33.54 15.37
C ASP A 331 44.08 -32.85 15.99
N LEU A 332 43.12 -32.39 15.19
CA LEU A 332 42.02 -31.52 15.62
C LEU A 332 40.82 -32.27 16.23
N GLN A 333 41.09 -33.20 17.16
CA GLN A 333 40.08 -34.12 17.68
C GLN A 333 38.99 -33.44 18.53
N SER A 334 39.28 -32.27 19.11
CA SER A 334 38.32 -31.48 19.91
C SER A 334 37.45 -30.54 19.06
N LEU A 335 37.65 -30.47 17.74
CA LEU A 335 37.01 -29.49 16.87
C LEU A 335 35.51 -29.73 16.78
N GLN A 336 34.73 -28.71 17.09
CA GLN A 336 33.27 -28.73 17.06
C GLN A 336 32.71 -27.94 15.88
N ILE A 337 33.40 -26.89 15.44
CA ILE A 337 32.94 -25.98 14.38
C ILE A 337 34.05 -25.80 13.34
N LEU A 338 33.77 -26.17 12.09
CA LEU A 338 34.66 -25.98 10.95
C LEU A 338 33.94 -25.23 9.81
N HIS A 339 34.46 -24.05 9.46
CA HIS A 339 33.98 -23.24 8.35
C HIS A 339 35.01 -23.17 7.22
N LEU A 340 34.60 -23.58 6.01
CA LEU A 340 35.36 -23.61 4.76
C LEU A 340 34.63 -22.86 3.62
N ASP A 341 33.64 -22.04 3.96
CA ASP A 341 32.73 -21.39 3.02
C ASP A 341 33.44 -20.41 2.08
N ASN A 342 32.87 -20.11 0.91
CA ASN A 342 33.42 -19.10 -0.02
C ASN A 342 34.90 -19.37 -0.34
N ASN A 343 35.18 -20.60 -0.77
CA ASN A 343 36.49 -21.04 -1.25
C ASN A 343 36.34 -21.56 -2.69
N LEU A 344 37.35 -22.24 -3.21
CA LEU A 344 37.38 -22.79 -4.57
C LEU A 344 37.43 -24.33 -4.57
N ILE A 345 36.96 -24.99 -3.50
CA ILE A 345 37.14 -26.42 -3.28
C ILE A 345 36.33 -27.22 -4.32
N GLU A 346 37.04 -27.96 -5.19
CA GLU A 346 36.42 -28.71 -6.30
C GLU A 346 36.05 -30.15 -5.92
N SER A 347 36.74 -30.73 -4.94
CA SER A 347 36.45 -32.07 -4.41
C SER A 347 36.92 -32.25 -2.97
N LEU A 348 36.31 -33.22 -2.28
CA LEU A 348 36.69 -33.66 -0.94
C LEU A 348 37.34 -35.05 -1.05
N PRO A 349 38.57 -35.27 -0.56
CA PRO A 349 39.16 -36.61 -0.56
C PRO A 349 38.43 -37.54 0.41
N ASN A 350 38.58 -38.84 0.20
CA ASN A 350 38.03 -39.85 1.10
C ASN A 350 38.60 -39.66 2.51
N SER A 351 37.74 -39.72 3.53
CA SER A 351 38.12 -39.62 4.94
C SER A 351 38.78 -38.30 5.36
N ALA A 352 38.61 -37.21 4.60
CA ALA A 352 39.22 -35.90 4.86
C ALA A 352 38.96 -35.35 6.28
N PHE A 353 37.81 -35.70 6.87
CA PHE A 353 37.37 -35.25 8.18
C PHE A 353 37.38 -36.37 9.23
N SER A 354 38.06 -37.49 8.97
CA SER A 354 37.93 -38.71 9.78
C SER A 354 38.50 -38.63 11.21
N SER A 355 39.35 -37.65 11.49
CA SER A 355 39.84 -37.30 12.83
C SER A 355 38.89 -36.40 13.63
N LEU A 356 37.93 -35.73 12.96
CA LEU A 356 37.06 -34.71 13.55
C LEU A 356 35.85 -35.32 14.28
N ILE A 357 36.12 -36.23 15.21
CA ILE A 357 35.10 -37.06 15.87
C ILE A 357 34.08 -36.27 16.71
N ASN A 358 34.45 -35.06 17.15
CA ASN A 358 33.61 -34.15 17.94
C ASN A 358 32.96 -33.02 17.11
N LEU A 359 33.02 -33.08 15.78
CA LEU A 359 32.48 -32.03 14.93
C LEU A 359 30.96 -32.01 14.95
N HIS A 360 30.38 -30.85 15.28
CA HIS A 360 28.94 -30.58 15.31
C HIS A 360 28.49 -29.78 14.09
N THR A 361 29.30 -28.81 13.65
CA THR A 361 28.99 -27.94 12.51
C THR A 361 30.08 -28.01 11.46
N LEU A 362 29.69 -28.34 10.22
CA LEU A 362 30.55 -28.31 9.04
C LEU A 362 29.91 -27.47 7.94
N SER A 363 30.58 -26.38 7.57
CA SER A 363 30.10 -25.44 6.55
C SER A 363 31.10 -25.39 5.39
N ILE A 364 30.67 -25.78 4.19
CA ILE A 364 31.49 -25.79 2.96
C ILE A 364 30.70 -25.11 1.81
N SER A 365 29.81 -24.17 2.15
CA SER A 365 28.93 -23.51 1.20
C SER A 365 29.68 -22.51 0.31
N ASN A 366 29.20 -22.24 -0.91
CA ASN A 366 29.86 -21.37 -1.89
C ASN A 366 31.27 -21.88 -2.26
N ASN A 367 31.34 -23.15 -2.69
CA ASN A 367 32.54 -23.79 -3.22
C ASN A 367 32.25 -24.34 -4.63
N LYS A 368 32.99 -25.35 -5.11
CA LYS A 368 32.86 -25.92 -6.46
C LYS A 368 32.62 -27.43 -6.47
N LEU A 369 32.03 -27.97 -5.40
CA LEU A 369 31.78 -29.41 -5.27
C LEU A 369 30.72 -29.88 -6.28
N ALA A 370 31.15 -30.48 -7.39
CA ALA A 370 30.25 -30.99 -8.43
C ALA A 370 29.49 -32.28 -8.02
N ARG A 371 30.03 -33.05 -7.07
CA ARG A 371 29.48 -34.32 -6.56
C ARG A 371 29.87 -34.57 -5.10
N LEU A 372 29.06 -35.37 -4.40
CA LEU A 372 29.38 -35.86 -3.05
C LEU A 372 29.48 -37.40 -3.02
N ASP A 373 30.70 -37.91 -2.82
CA ASP A 373 31.02 -39.34 -2.84
C ASP A 373 30.82 -40.03 -1.48
N ALA A 374 30.65 -41.36 -1.49
CA ALA A 374 30.24 -42.18 -0.34
C ALA A 374 31.14 -42.12 0.90
N ARG A 375 32.39 -41.63 0.78
CA ARG A 375 33.37 -41.55 1.88
C ARG A 375 33.91 -40.14 2.13
N ALA A 376 33.33 -39.12 1.50
CA ALA A 376 33.76 -37.73 1.69
C ALA A 376 33.54 -37.24 3.14
N LEU A 377 32.41 -37.63 3.75
CA LEU A 377 32.00 -37.24 5.11
C LEU A 377 32.19 -38.37 6.14
N LEU A 378 33.11 -39.30 5.86
CA LEU A 378 33.38 -40.44 6.74
C LEU A 378 34.08 -39.98 8.03
N GLY A 379 33.53 -40.39 9.19
CA GLY A 379 34.12 -40.12 10.51
C GLY A 379 33.50 -38.96 11.30
N LEU A 380 32.32 -38.48 10.89
CA LEU A 380 31.59 -37.36 11.52
C LEU A 380 30.33 -37.83 12.30
N PRO A 381 30.44 -38.60 13.40
CA PRO A 381 29.28 -39.22 14.05
C PRO A 381 28.41 -38.24 14.86
N LEU A 382 28.98 -37.12 15.32
CA LEU A 382 28.30 -36.12 16.15
C LEU A 382 27.78 -34.90 15.36
N LEU A 383 27.93 -34.91 14.03
CA LEU A 383 27.54 -33.78 13.19
C LEU A 383 26.04 -33.50 13.28
N THR A 384 25.68 -32.26 13.64
CA THR A 384 24.29 -31.78 13.77
C THR A 384 23.88 -30.86 12.64
N SER A 385 24.79 -30.04 12.11
CA SER A 385 24.52 -29.10 11.00
C SER A 385 25.55 -29.24 9.88
N LEU A 386 25.06 -29.39 8.65
CA LEU A 386 25.87 -29.53 7.44
C LEU A 386 25.37 -28.60 6.33
N TYR A 387 26.21 -27.65 5.92
CA TYR A 387 25.91 -26.67 4.88
C TYR A 387 26.78 -26.92 3.63
N LEU A 388 26.13 -27.13 2.50
CA LEU A 388 26.71 -27.47 1.19
C LEU A 388 26.12 -26.62 0.06
N ASP A 389 25.63 -25.44 0.40
CA ASP A 389 24.93 -24.52 -0.52
C ASP A 389 25.85 -24.03 -1.63
N ARG A 390 25.27 -23.65 -2.78
CA ARG A 390 25.95 -22.94 -3.87
C ARG A 390 27.30 -23.57 -4.26
N ASN A 391 27.30 -24.89 -4.42
CA ASN A 391 28.48 -25.69 -4.79
C ASN A 391 28.48 -26.19 -6.24
N GLY A 392 27.30 -26.23 -6.88
CA GLY A 392 27.11 -26.88 -8.17
C GLY A 392 26.92 -28.41 -8.07
N LEU A 393 26.55 -28.93 -6.89
CA LEU A 393 26.28 -30.35 -6.68
C LEU A 393 25.20 -30.85 -7.63
N SER A 394 25.55 -31.81 -8.48
CA SER A 394 24.64 -32.45 -9.45
C SER A 394 24.34 -33.92 -9.10
N TYR A 395 25.14 -34.53 -8.23
CA TYR A 395 25.01 -35.92 -7.80
C TYR A 395 25.46 -36.10 -6.35
N ILE A 396 24.69 -36.87 -5.57
CA ILE A 396 24.99 -37.26 -4.20
C ILE A 396 24.88 -38.79 -4.12
N HIS A 397 25.94 -39.46 -3.69
CA HIS A 397 25.95 -40.92 -3.60
C HIS A 397 24.95 -41.43 -2.53
N PRO A 398 24.15 -42.49 -2.79
CA PRO A 398 23.12 -43.01 -1.86
C PRO A 398 23.57 -43.46 -0.45
N ASN A 399 24.87 -43.38 -0.14
CA ASN A 399 25.47 -43.76 1.15
C ASN A 399 26.31 -42.60 1.75
N ALA A 400 26.29 -41.40 1.15
CA ALA A 400 27.13 -40.27 1.57
C ALA A 400 26.86 -39.81 3.01
N PHE A 401 25.64 -40.05 3.51
CA PHE A 401 25.20 -39.63 4.84
C PHE A 401 25.06 -40.78 5.84
N ARG A 402 25.48 -42.01 5.48
CA ARG A 402 25.27 -43.24 6.28
C ARG A 402 25.79 -43.16 7.72
N ASN A 403 26.80 -42.32 7.98
CA ASN A 403 27.40 -42.14 9.30
C ASN A 403 26.86 -40.92 10.06
N LEU A 404 26.06 -40.04 9.43
CA LEU A 404 25.61 -38.76 9.99
C LEU A 404 24.31 -38.90 10.80
N THR A 405 24.23 -39.91 11.66
CA THR A 405 22.98 -40.30 12.35
C THR A 405 22.42 -39.25 13.33
N ASN A 406 23.23 -38.25 13.70
CA ASN A 406 22.85 -37.13 14.58
C ASN A 406 22.47 -35.84 13.84
N LEU A 407 22.50 -35.85 12.50
CA LEU A 407 22.26 -34.65 11.71
C LEU A 407 20.82 -34.15 11.89
N GLN A 408 20.69 -32.89 12.25
CA GLN A 408 19.42 -32.19 12.49
C GLN A 408 19.13 -31.14 11.42
N GLU A 409 20.17 -30.60 10.78
CA GLU A 409 20.07 -29.56 9.77
C GLU A 409 20.98 -29.87 8.58
N LEU A 410 20.40 -29.79 7.38
CA LEU A 410 21.07 -30.11 6.13
C LEU A 410 20.63 -29.16 5.03
N SER A 411 21.59 -28.47 4.42
CA SER A 411 21.34 -27.45 3.40
C SER A 411 22.13 -27.74 2.13
N PHE A 412 21.42 -27.80 0.99
CA PHE A 412 21.97 -27.88 -0.35
C PHE A 412 21.42 -26.77 -1.26
N SER A 413 21.06 -25.61 -0.69
CA SER A 413 20.41 -24.54 -1.46
C SER A 413 21.31 -24.03 -2.59
N GLY A 414 20.75 -23.69 -3.76
CA GLY A 414 21.50 -23.13 -4.88
C GLY A 414 22.43 -24.12 -5.59
N ASN A 415 22.07 -25.41 -5.65
CA ASN A 415 22.83 -26.46 -6.34
C ASN A 415 22.18 -26.90 -7.66
N ALA A 416 22.65 -27.99 -8.27
CA ALA A 416 22.20 -28.49 -9.57
C ALA A 416 21.46 -29.85 -9.47
N LEU A 417 20.87 -30.16 -8.31
CA LEU A 417 20.15 -31.42 -8.08
C LEU A 417 18.87 -31.46 -8.91
N LYS A 418 18.61 -32.60 -9.57
CA LYS A 418 17.41 -32.82 -10.41
C LYS A 418 16.29 -33.60 -9.71
N GLU A 419 16.61 -34.23 -8.59
CA GLU A 419 15.73 -35.06 -7.78
C GLU A 419 16.13 -34.96 -6.31
N VAL A 420 15.22 -35.36 -5.41
CA VAL A 420 15.51 -35.43 -3.97
C VAL A 420 16.48 -36.60 -3.72
N PRO A 421 17.64 -36.39 -3.05
CA PRO A 421 18.64 -37.45 -2.90
C PRO A 421 18.16 -38.64 -2.06
N SER A 422 18.24 -39.85 -2.61
CA SER A 422 17.91 -41.10 -1.88
C SER A 422 18.78 -41.37 -0.64
N ALA A 423 19.93 -40.68 -0.53
CA ALA A 423 20.81 -40.71 0.64
C ALA A 423 20.17 -40.14 1.92
N LEU A 424 19.07 -39.37 1.82
CA LEU A 424 18.36 -38.82 2.98
C LEU A 424 17.76 -39.90 3.90
N ARG A 425 17.56 -41.13 3.39
CA ARG A 425 16.97 -42.26 4.13
C ARG A 425 17.69 -42.63 5.44
N ASP A 426 18.96 -42.27 5.57
CA ASP A 426 19.80 -42.60 6.73
C ASP A 426 19.72 -41.50 7.84
N LEU A 427 19.03 -40.38 7.58
CA LEU A 427 19.04 -39.15 8.40
C LEU A 427 17.83 -39.04 9.35
N ASN A 428 17.62 -40.07 10.18
CA ASN A 428 16.41 -40.21 11.00
C ASN A 428 16.20 -39.11 12.07
N ARG A 429 17.18 -38.24 12.32
CA ARG A 429 17.12 -37.11 13.26
C ARG A 429 16.97 -35.74 12.59
N LEU A 430 16.84 -35.70 11.26
CA LEU A 430 16.76 -34.47 10.49
C LEU A 430 15.49 -33.69 10.83
N LYS A 431 15.66 -32.41 11.16
CA LYS A 431 14.59 -31.45 11.46
C LYS A 431 14.43 -30.40 10.36
N THR A 432 15.53 -29.93 9.78
CA THR A 432 15.52 -28.90 8.74
C THR A 432 16.23 -29.43 7.50
N LEU A 433 15.53 -29.36 6.36
CA LEU A 433 16.07 -29.70 5.04
C LEU A 433 15.85 -28.55 4.08
N ASP A 434 16.94 -27.99 3.55
CA ASP A 434 16.91 -26.97 2.51
C ASP A 434 17.41 -27.53 1.17
N LEU A 435 16.50 -27.55 0.20
CA LEU A 435 16.70 -27.95 -1.19
C LEU A 435 16.30 -26.82 -2.15
N ALA A 436 16.25 -25.57 -1.67
CA ALA A 436 15.89 -24.41 -2.49
C ALA A 436 16.87 -24.18 -3.65
N ASP A 437 16.43 -23.42 -4.67
CA ASP A 437 17.23 -22.96 -5.81
C ASP A 437 18.02 -24.10 -6.51
N ASN A 438 17.39 -25.27 -6.62
CA ASN A 438 17.91 -26.43 -7.35
C ASN A 438 17.18 -26.60 -8.69
N SER A 439 17.31 -27.76 -9.33
CA SER A 439 16.63 -28.08 -10.61
C SER A 439 15.68 -29.27 -10.49
N ILE A 440 15.07 -29.47 -9.31
CA ILE A 440 14.14 -30.58 -9.06
C ILE A 440 12.87 -30.39 -9.91
N GLU A 441 12.54 -31.37 -10.76
CA GLU A 441 11.41 -31.26 -11.71
C GLU A 441 10.13 -31.98 -11.23
N GLU A 442 10.27 -33.02 -10.41
CA GLU A 442 9.17 -33.89 -9.96
C GLU A 442 9.39 -34.30 -8.48
N LEU A 443 8.31 -34.39 -7.72
CA LEU A 443 8.24 -35.09 -6.43
C LEU A 443 7.36 -36.31 -6.61
N LYS A 444 7.75 -37.46 -6.06
CA LYS A 444 7.08 -38.76 -6.24
C LYS A 444 6.76 -39.38 -4.89
N ASN A 445 5.83 -40.33 -4.84
CA ASN A 445 5.69 -41.18 -3.66
C ASN A 445 7.06 -41.82 -3.33
N GLY A 446 7.48 -41.71 -2.07
CA GLY A 446 8.78 -42.17 -1.59
C GLY A 446 9.96 -41.23 -1.84
N SER A 447 9.76 -40.00 -2.34
CA SER A 447 10.84 -39.00 -2.48
C SER A 447 11.49 -38.60 -1.14
N PHE A 448 10.80 -38.79 -0.01
CA PHE A 448 11.29 -38.45 1.33
C PHE A 448 11.37 -39.68 2.26
N PRO A 449 12.26 -40.65 1.97
CA PRO A 449 12.43 -41.83 2.80
C PRO A 449 13.13 -41.47 4.12
N GLY A 450 12.78 -42.15 5.22
CA GLY A 450 13.47 -42.08 6.52
C GLY A 450 13.31 -40.80 7.35
N ILE A 451 13.00 -39.65 6.71
CA ILE A 451 12.97 -38.32 7.36
C ILE A 451 11.59 -37.92 7.93
N SER A 452 10.87 -38.84 8.56
CA SER A 452 9.51 -38.57 9.08
C SER A 452 9.45 -37.57 10.25
N GLY A 453 10.59 -37.33 10.92
CA GLY A 453 10.72 -36.35 12.01
C GLY A 453 11.00 -34.91 11.58
N LEU A 454 10.94 -34.62 10.27
CA LEU A 454 11.27 -33.31 9.71
C LEU A 454 10.28 -32.23 10.19
N PHE A 455 10.82 -31.09 10.62
CA PHE A 455 10.08 -29.91 11.10
C PHE A 455 9.90 -28.87 9.98
N ALA A 456 10.94 -28.61 9.18
CA ALA A 456 10.90 -27.63 8.10
C ALA A 456 11.53 -28.17 6.82
N MET A 457 10.86 -27.92 5.69
CA MET A 457 11.33 -28.25 4.35
C MET A 457 11.25 -27.04 3.42
N LYS A 458 12.37 -26.65 2.83
CA LYS A 458 12.44 -25.63 1.78
C LYS A 458 12.72 -26.29 0.43
N LEU A 459 11.86 -26.03 -0.55
CA LEU A 459 11.91 -26.51 -1.94
C LEU A 459 11.69 -25.37 -2.95
N SER A 460 11.78 -24.11 -2.50
CA SER A 460 11.54 -22.94 -3.33
C SER A 460 12.55 -22.80 -4.47
N GLY A 461 12.20 -22.12 -5.57
CA GLY A 461 13.15 -21.86 -6.66
C GLY A 461 13.51 -23.08 -7.51
N ASN A 462 12.73 -24.16 -7.42
CA ASN A 462 12.92 -25.38 -8.21
C ASN A 462 12.06 -25.35 -9.50
N ARG A 463 11.88 -26.51 -10.15
CA ARG A 463 11.16 -26.66 -11.43
C ARG A 463 9.94 -27.57 -11.32
N ILE A 464 9.44 -27.80 -10.11
CA ILE A 464 8.36 -28.75 -9.81
C ILE A 464 7.09 -28.31 -10.54
N ARG A 465 6.47 -29.21 -11.32
CA ARG A 465 5.31 -28.91 -12.19
C ARG A 465 3.97 -29.36 -11.63
N SER A 466 3.99 -30.46 -10.88
CA SER A 466 2.83 -31.07 -10.26
C SER A 466 3.21 -31.76 -8.95
N ILE A 467 2.23 -31.91 -8.06
CA ILE A 467 2.38 -32.67 -6.82
C ILE A 467 1.27 -33.71 -6.77
N GLU A 468 1.66 -34.98 -6.80
CA GLU A 468 0.78 -36.16 -6.75
C GLU A 468 0.38 -36.45 -5.30
N LYS A 469 -0.78 -37.08 -5.11
CA LYS A 469 -1.19 -37.64 -3.82
C LYS A 469 -0.12 -38.60 -3.27
N GLU A 470 -0.07 -38.78 -1.95
CA GLU A 470 0.93 -39.61 -1.23
C GLU A 470 2.36 -39.04 -1.20
N THR A 471 2.70 -38.01 -1.99
CA THR A 471 4.03 -37.36 -2.00
C THR A 471 4.58 -37.00 -0.61
N PHE A 472 3.72 -36.57 0.31
CA PHE A 472 4.09 -36.15 1.67
C PHE A 472 3.59 -37.10 2.78
N GLU A 473 3.16 -38.31 2.44
CA GLU A 473 2.53 -39.26 3.38
C GLU A 473 3.38 -39.57 4.62
N THR A 474 4.71 -39.61 4.47
CA THR A 474 5.66 -39.91 5.55
C THR A 474 5.97 -38.73 6.48
N LEU A 475 5.55 -37.50 6.13
CA LEU A 475 6.02 -36.24 6.75
C LEU A 475 5.06 -35.67 7.80
N SER A 476 4.39 -36.53 8.58
CA SER A 476 3.37 -36.14 9.57
C SER A 476 3.85 -35.20 10.70
N GLY A 477 5.17 -34.97 10.86
CA GLY A 477 5.75 -34.00 11.79
C GLY A 477 6.04 -32.61 11.21
N LEU A 478 5.83 -32.41 9.90
CA LEU A 478 6.20 -31.19 9.20
C LEU A 478 5.36 -29.99 9.67
N LYS A 479 6.05 -28.89 9.95
CA LYS A 479 5.46 -27.63 10.43
C LYS A 479 5.54 -26.51 9.40
N ILE A 480 6.64 -26.46 8.65
CA ILE A 480 6.91 -25.42 7.66
C ILE A 480 7.22 -26.09 6.33
N LEU A 481 6.45 -25.78 5.29
CA LEU A 481 6.70 -26.24 3.92
C LEU A 481 6.75 -25.05 2.98
N ASN A 482 7.87 -24.89 2.28
CA ASN A 482 8.06 -23.84 1.28
C ASN A 482 8.23 -24.41 -0.13
N LEU A 483 7.22 -24.20 -0.98
CA LEU A 483 7.17 -24.61 -2.40
C LEU A 483 7.14 -23.39 -3.35
N ALA A 484 7.48 -22.19 -2.85
CA ALA A 484 7.44 -20.95 -3.61
C ALA A 484 8.32 -20.97 -4.89
N SER A 485 8.07 -20.07 -5.84
CA SER A 485 8.94 -19.87 -7.01
C SER A 485 9.23 -21.16 -7.81
N ASN A 486 8.21 -21.97 -8.03
CA ASN A 486 8.28 -23.22 -8.78
C ASN A 486 7.48 -23.11 -10.10
N ARG A 487 7.05 -24.22 -10.69
CA ARG A 487 6.21 -24.27 -11.90
C ARG A 487 4.91 -25.03 -11.65
N ILE A 488 4.47 -25.07 -10.38
CA ILE A 488 3.36 -25.92 -9.94
C ILE A 488 2.07 -25.39 -10.57
N SER A 489 1.47 -26.22 -11.40
CA SER A 489 0.22 -25.92 -12.12
C SER A 489 -0.95 -26.78 -11.65
N ASN A 490 -0.65 -28.04 -11.29
CA ASN A 490 -1.61 -29.02 -10.78
C ASN A 490 -1.15 -29.56 -9.42
N VAL A 491 -2.07 -29.63 -8.47
CA VAL A 491 -1.86 -30.23 -7.15
C VAL A 491 -3.08 -31.10 -6.89
N GLU A 492 -2.88 -32.37 -6.56
CA GLU A 492 -4.01 -33.26 -6.33
C GLU A 492 -4.74 -32.96 -5.01
N PRO A 493 -6.10 -32.95 -4.99
CA PRO A 493 -6.85 -32.72 -3.76
C PRO A 493 -6.48 -33.73 -2.66
N GLY A 494 -6.30 -33.22 -1.45
CA GLY A 494 -5.90 -34.01 -0.29
C GLY A 494 -4.41 -34.35 -0.17
N VAL A 495 -3.53 -33.81 -1.02
CA VAL A 495 -2.08 -34.11 -0.94
C VAL A 495 -1.41 -33.64 0.36
N PHE A 496 -1.94 -32.58 0.98
CA PHE A 496 -1.42 -32.04 2.23
C PHE A 496 -2.12 -32.59 3.48
N ASP A 497 -3.19 -33.39 3.34
CA ASP A 497 -3.96 -33.96 4.46
C ASP A 497 -3.11 -34.74 5.50
N PRO A 498 -2.02 -35.45 5.14
CA PRO A 498 -1.13 -36.07 6.12
C PRO A 498 -0.37 -35.08 7.02
N LEU A 499 -0.26 -33.81 6.61
CA LEU A 499 0.53 -32.76 7.27
C LEU A 499 -0.25 -32.08 8.40
N ILE A 500 -0.81 -32.87 9.33
CA ILE A 500 -1.66 -32.39 10.43
C ILE A 500 -0.98 -31.42 11.41
N THR A 501 0.35 -31.32 11.37
CA THR A 501 1.17 -30.39 12.17
C THR A 501 1.55 -29.10 11.44
N LEU A 502 1.16 -28.94 10.17
CA LEU A 502 1.60 -27.82 9.34
C LEU A 502 1.03 -26.49 9.89
N GLU A 503 1.93 -25.58 10.24
CA GLU A 503 1.63 -24.25 10.77
C GLU A 503 1.82 -23.17 9.68
N ALA A 504 2.74 -23.38 8.74
CA ALA A 504 3.05 -22.47 7.64
C ALA A 504 3.24 -23.18 6.29
N LEU A 505 2.62 -22.65 5.23
CA LEU A 505 2.72 -23.15 3.86
C LEU A 505 2.91 -22.01 2.85
N ARG A 506 3.97 -22.10 2.04
CA ARG A 506 4.18 -21.25 0.86
C ARG A 506 3.96 -22.04 -0.43
N VAL A 507 3.12 -21.53 -1.31
CA VAL A 507 2.97 -21.99 -2.70
C VAL A 507 2.89 -20.78 -3.67
N ASP A 508 3.45 -19.64 -3.25
CA ASP A 508 3.52 -18.41 -4.03
C ASP A 508 4.46 -18.50 -5.25
N SER A 509 4.35 -17.53 -6.17
CA SER A 509 5.14 -17.45 -7.42
C SER A 509 5.12 -18.75 -8.23
N ASN A 510 3.92 -19.26 -8.50
CA ASN A 510 3.67 -20.55 -9.16
C ASN A 510 2.66 -20.39 -10.33
N GLN A 511 1.99 -21.46 -10.75
CA GLN A 511 1.07 -21.47 -11.89
C GLN A 511 -0.31 -22.05 -11.56
N LEU A 512 -0.69 -22.07 -10.27
CA LEU A 512 -1.96 -22.61 -9.79
C LEU A 512 -3.14 -21.84 -10.37
N VAL A 513 -4.17 -22.57 -10.83
CA VAL A 513 -5.42 -21.99 -11.35
C VAL A 513 -6.63 -22.31 -10.47
N ASN A 514 -6.56 -23.40 -9.70
CA ASN A 514 -7.63 -23.93 -8.86
C ASN A 514 -7.04 -24.38 -7.51
N ILE A 515 -7.77 -24.13 -6.42
CA ILE A 515 -7.34 -24.40 -5.04
C ILE A 515 -8.32 -25.31 -4.26
N ASN A 516 -9.33 -25.84 -4.93
CA ASN A 516 -10.45 -26.53 -4.31
C ASN A 516 -10.02 -27.88 -3.71
N GLY A 517 -10.17 -28.05 -2.39
CA GLY A 517 -9.83 -29.30 -1.72
C GLY A 517 -8.32 -29.53 -1.52
N ILE A 518 -7.52 -28.47 -1.65
CA ILE A 518 -6.07 -28.54 -1.41
C ILE A 518 -5.72 -28.26 0.06
N PHE A 519 -6.33 -27.24 0.67
CA PHE A 519 -5.93 -26.71 1.99
C PHE A 519 -6.95 -27.00 3.11
N ASN A 520 -8.10 -27.59 2.79
CA ASN A 520 -9.25 -27.73 3.67
C ASN A 520 -8.95 -28.47 5.00
N ASN A 521 -8.11 -29.50 4.96
CA ASN A 521 -7.90 -30.44 6.07
C ASN A 521 -6.60 -30.16 6.87
N LEU A 522 -6.19 -28.90 6.97
CA LEU A 522 -4.98 -28.47 7.68
C LEU A 522 -5.33 -27.76 9.01
N PRO A 523 -5.55 -28.49 10.12
CA PRO A 523 -6.16 -27.94 11.34
C PRO A 523 -5.28 -26.95 12.11
N LYS A 524 -3.96 -26.97 11.89
CA LYS A 524 -3.00 -26.07 12.55
C LYS A 524 -2.44 -24.97 11.65
N LEU A 525 -2.85 -24.90 10.39
CA LEU A 525 -2.29 -23.93 9.45
C LEU A 525 -2.74 -22.52 9.83
N SER A 526 -1.80 -21.73 10.35
CA SER A 526 -2.01 -20.33 10.73
C SER A 526 -1.61 -19.37 9.62
N TRP A 527 -0.66 -19.75 8.75
CA TRP A 527 -0.09 -18.87 7.73
C TRP A 527 -0.01 -19.56 6.37
N LEU A 528 -0.67 -18.98 5.36
CA LEU A 528 -0.73 -19.50 3.99
C LEU A 528 -0.42 -18.39 2.99
N ASN A 529 0.59 -18.61 2.14
CA ASN A 529 0.86 -17.76 0.99
C ASN A 529 0.60 -18.51 -0.32
N ILE A 530 -0.31 -17.99 -1.14
CA ILE A 530 -0.65 -18.47 -2.48
C ILE A 530 -0.68 -17.31 -3.52
N SER A 531 0.11 -16.26 -3.24
CA SER A 531 0.27 -15.11 -4.13
C SER A 531 0.99 -15.46 -5.44
N GLU A 532 1.04 -14.51 -6.39
CA GLU A 532 1.73 -14.67 -7.69
C GLU A 532 1.39 -15.98 -8.41
N ASN A 533 0.10 -16.30 -8.46
CA ASN A 533 -0.43 -17.46 -9.14
C ASN A 533 -1.43 -17.02 -10.23
N ARG A 534 -2.27 -17.94 -10.72
CA ARG A 534 -3.27 -17.69 -11.77
C ARG A 534 -4.68 -18.03 -11.30
N ILE A 535 -4.92 -17.91 -9.98
CA ILE A 535 -6.18 -18.24 -9.34
C ILE A 535 -7.24 -17.24 -9.79
N LYS A 536 -8.42 -17.76 -10.19
CA LYS A 536 -9.56 -16.95 -10.66
C LYS A 536 -10.79 -17.00 -9.75
N VAL A 537 -10.98 -18.14 -9.10
CA VAL A 537 -12.11 -18.40 -8.21
C VAL A 537 -11.55 -18.66 -6.82
N PHE A 538 -12.04 -17.90 -5.85
CA PHE A 538 -11.67 -18.01 -4.44
C PHE A 538 -12.95 -18.02 -3.61
N ASP A 539 -13.04 -18.92 -2.64
CA ASP A 539 -14.04 -18.90 -1.58
C ASP A 539 -13.39 -19.34 -0.25
N TYR A 540 -13.77 -18.72 0.86
CA TYR A 540 -13.24 -19.08 2.18
C TYR A 540 -13.50 -20.55 2.58
N ALA A 541 -14.46 -21.24 1.95
CA ALA A 541 -14.69 -22.68 2.13
C ALA A 541 -13.52 -23.58 1.65
N PHE A 542 -12.57 -23.05 0.88
CA PHE A 542 -11.34 -23.76 0.51
C PHE A 542 -10.18 -23.55 1.51
N MET A 543 -10.38 -22.71 2.53
CA MET A 543 -9.37 -22.37 3.53
C MET A 543 -9.62 -23.11 4.85
N PRO A 544 -8.57 -23.48 5.62
CA PRO A 544 -8.75 -24.03 6.95
C PRO A 544 -9.24 -22.96 7.92
N LYS A 545 -10.16 -23.32 8.82
CA LYS A 545 -10.84 -22.38 9.74
C LYS A 545 -9.89 -21.65 10.71
N GLY A 546 -8.77 -22.28 11.05
CA GLY A 546 -7.76 -21.74 11.97
C GLY A 546 -6.78 -20.75 11.34
N LEU A 547 -6.90 -20.47 10.04
CA LEU A 547 -5.99 -19.59 9.31
C LEU A 547 -6.04 -18.15 9.83
N GLN A 548 -4.88 -17.58 10.14
CA GLN A 548 -4.72 -16.22 10.68
C GLN A 548 -4.15 -15.25 9.64
N TRP A 549 -3.29 -15.73 8.75
CA TRP A 549 -2.66 -14.93 7.70
C TRP A 549 -2.90 -15.60 6.35
N LEU A 550 -3.50 -14.85 5.43
CA LEU A 550 -3.76 -15.28 4.07
C LEU A 550 -3.23 -14.25 3.09
N ASP A 551 -2.39 -14.70 2.17
CA ASP A 551 -1.85 -13.88 1.09
C ASP A 551 -2.30 -14.43 -0.27
N LEU A 552 -3.03 -13.60 -1.01
CA LEU A 552 -3.62 -13.83 -2.32
C LEU A 552 -3.06 -12.87 -3.38
N HIS A 553 -2.02 -12.07 -3.07
CA HIS A 553 -1.60 -10.96 -3.94
C HIS A 553 -1.25 -11.43 -5.37
N SER A 554 -1.34 -10.54 -6.35
CA SER A 554 -0.92 -10.82 -7.75
C SER A 554 -1.55 -12.08 -8.35
N ASN A 555 -2.88 -12.19 -8.31
CA ASN A 555 -3.64 -13.30 -8.90
C ASN A 555 -4.61 -12.79 -9.98
N SER A 556 -5.74 -13.45 -10.22
CA SER A 556 -6.79 -13.01 -11.15
C SER A 556 -8.19 -13.23 -10.56
N ILE A 557 -8.32 -13.04 -9.25
CA ILE A 557 -9.54 -13.27 -8.48
C ILE A 557 -10.55 -12.14 -8.76
N ASN A 558 -11.76 -12.50 -9.18
CA ASN A 558 -12.83 -11.55 -9.50
C ASN A 558 -13.68 -11.12 -8.29
N GLU A 559 -13.76 -11.97 -7.26
CA GLU A 559 -14.51 -11.73 -6.03
C GLU A 559 -13.92 -12.51 -4.84
N LEU A 560 -14.05 -11.98 -3.62
CA LEU A 560 -13.74 -12.70 -2.39
C LEU A 560 -14.97 -13.51 -1.95
N GLY A 561 -15.10 -14.72 -2.49
CA GLY A 561 -16.25 -15.60 -2.23
C GLY A 561 -16.43 -15.96 -0.76
N ASN A 562 -17.67 -15.86 -0.27
CA ASN A 562 -18.06 -16.34 1.06
C ASN A 562 -19.47 -16.94 1.01
N PHE A 563 -19.69 -17.94 0.15
CA PHE A 563 -21.02 -18.49 -0.13
C PHE A 563 -21.77 -18.95 1.14
N TYR A 564 -21.03 -19.55 2.09
CA TYR A 564 -21.58 -20.07 3.34
C TYR A 564 -21.64 -19.03 4.48
N LYS A 565 -21.34 -17.75 4.21
CA LYS A 565 -21.31 -16.65 5.21
C LYS A 565 -20.46 -16.97 6.44
N LEU A 566 -19.28 -17.54 6.21
CA LEU A 566 -18.27 -17.85 7.23
C LEU A 566 -17.68 -16.55 7.79
N GLN A 567 -18.34 -15.97 8.79
CA GLN A 567 -17.88 -14.73 9.45
C GLN A 567 -16.93 -15.00 10.63
N GLU A 568 -16.93 -16.23 11.16
CA GLU A 568 -16.09 -16.71 12.28
C GLU A 568 -14.69 -17.18 11.85
N MET A 569 -14.20 -16.77 10.66
CA MET A 569 -12.85 -17.11 10.21
C MET A 569 -11.81 -16.42 11.10
N MET A 570 -10.72 -17.13 11.42
CA MET A 570 -9.65 -16.63 12.30
C MET A 570 -8.68 -15.64 11.64
N ILE A 571 -8.97 -15.20 10.41
CA ILE A 571 -8.06 -14.38 9.58
C ILE A 571 -7.92 -12.98 10.18
N GLU A 572 -6.68 -12.63 10.51
CA GLU A 572 -6.24 -11.38 11.11
C GLU A 572 -5.49 -10.49 10.09
N TYR A 573 -4.86 -11.09 9.07
CA TYR A 573 -4.23 -10.39 7.96
C TYR A 573 -4.68 -11.00 6.62
N LEU A 574 -5.11 -10.14 5.69
CA LEU A 574 -5.49 -10.53 4.34
C LEU A 574 -4.85 -9.58 3.32
N ASP A 575 -3.96 -10.11 2.48
CA ASP A 575 -3.55 -9.44 1.24
C ASP A 575 -4.33 -10.02 0.06
N ALA A 576 -5.05 -9.17 -0.65
CA ALA A 576 -5.72 -9.48 -1.91
C ALA A 576 -5.47 -8.38 -2.96
N SER A 577 -4.33 -7.69 -2.85
CA SER A 577 -3.87 -6.69 -3.81
C SER A 577 -3.56 -7.29 -5.20
N PHE A 578 -3.45 -6.45 -6.23
CA PHE A 578 -3.11 -6.88 -7.60
C PHE A 578 -4.00 -8.02 -8.12
N ASN A 579 -5.32 -7.85 -7.98
CA ASN A 579 -6.34 -8.80 -8.40
C ASN A 579 -7.41 -8.10 -9.26
N LYS A 580 -8.58 -8.71 -9.45
CA LYS A 580 -9.69 -8.19 -10.28
C LYS A 580 -10.99 -8.04 -9.49
N ILE A 581 -10.88 -7.82 -8.19
CA ILE A 581 -12.02 -7.72 -7.28
C ILE A 581 -12.83 -6.47 -7.64
N LYS A 582 -14.14 -6.60 -7.85
CA LYS A 582 -15.01 -5.50 -8.32
C LYS A 582 -15.89 -4.88 -7.25
N ILE A 583 -16.28 -5.68 -6.26
CA ILE A 583 -17.25 -5.32 -5.22
C ILE A 583 -16.75 -5.91 -3.90
N ILE A 584 -16.82 -5.11 -2.83
CA ILE A 584 -16.59 -5.57 -1.46
C ILE A 584 -17.79 -5.21 -0.58
N SER A 585 -18.09 -6.07 0.39
CA SER A 585 -19.19 -5.89 1.34
C SER A 585 -18.86 -6.53 2.69
N ALA A 586 -19.69 -6.30 3.71
CA ALA A 586 -19.49 -6.83 5.06
C ALA A 586 -19.34 -8.36 5.14
N ILE A 587 -19.90 -9.12 4.18
CA ILE A 587 -19.77 -10.59 4.11
C ILE A 587 -18.45 -11.07 3.47
N ASN A 588 -17.78 -10.22 2.68
CA ASN A 588 -16.53 -10.58 2.01
C ASN A 588 -15.30 -10.43 2.93
N ILE A 589 -15.46 -9.76 4.08
CA ILE A 589 -14.36 -9.46 5.00
C ILE A 589 -14.59 -10.21 6.33
N PRO A 590 -13.64 -11.03 6.82
CA PRO A 590 -13.69 -11.69 8.13
C PRO A 590 -13.77 -10.72 9.31
N ASN A 591 -14.43 -11.10 10.40
CA ASN A 591 -14.67 -10.19 11.54
C ASN A 591 -13.43 -9.93 12.43
N ARG A 592 -12.43 -10.83 12.42
CA ARG A 592 -11.19 -10.73 13.22
C ARG A 592 -10.05 -9.96 12.54
N ILE A 593 -10.30 -9.42 11.36
CA ILE A 593 -9.29 -8.75 10.54
C ILE A 593 -8.67 -7.53 11.27
N HIS A 594 -7.34 -7.43 11.24
CA HIS A 594 -6.59 -6.25 11.68
C HIS A 594 -6.12 -5.43 10.47
N HIS A 595 -5.61 -6.09 9.42
CA HIS A 595 -5.12 -5.47 8.21
C HIS A 595 -5.75 -6.12 6.99
N ILE A 596 -6.27 -5.31 6.07
CA ILE A 596 -6.70 -5.76 4.75
C ILE A 596 -6.09 -4.90 3.64
N SER A 597 -5.43 -5.54 2.69
CA SER A 597 -4.87 -4.91 1.50
C SER A 597 -5.68 -5.28 0.26
N LEU A 598 -6.21 -4.28 -0.44
CA LEU A 598 -7.04 -4.39 -1.64
C LEU A 598 -6.59 -3.43 -2.75
N ASN A 599 -5.36 -2.90 -2.67
CA ASN A 599 -4.84 -2.00 -3.69
C ASN A 599 -4.73 -2.67 -5.07
N ASP A 600 -4.69 -1.87 -6.13
CA ASP A 600 -4.50 -2.33 -7.51
C ASP A 600 -5.51 -3.41 -7.93
N ASN A 601 -6.80 -3.10 -7.74
CA ASN A 601 -7.93 -3.96 -8.09
C ASN A 601 -8.96 -3.21 -8.97
N GLU A 602 -10.05 -3.88 -9.35
CA GLU A 602 -11.14 -3.31 -10.14
C GLU A 602 -12.31 -2.79 -9.26
N ILE A 603 -12.07 -2.47 -7.97
CA ILE A 603 -13.16 -2.21 -7.00
C ILE A 603 -13.86 -0.90 -7.35
N SER A 604 -15.16 -0.99 -7.62
CA SER A 604 -16.01 0.15 -7.98
C SER A 604 -17.14 0.40 -6.97
N ILE A 605 -17.47 -0.60 -6.14
CA ILE A 605 -18.55 -0.53 -5.14
C ILE A 605 -18.05 -1.09 -3.79
N ILE A 606 -18.25 -0.30 -2.73
CA ILE A 606 -18.09 -0.72 -1.34
C ILE A 606 -19.47 -0.70 -0.70
N GLY A 607 -19.92 -1.82 -0.14
CA GLY A 607 -21.21 -1.89 0.54
C GLY A 607 -21.27 -1.02 1.79
N ALA A 608 -22.43 -0.45 2.10
CA ALA A 608 -22.66 0.24 3.37
C ALA A 608 -22.32 -0.67 4.56
N LYS A 609 -21.74 -0.10 5.62
CA LYS A 609 -21.31 -0.80 6.84
C LYS A 609 -20.28 -1.93 6.67
N THR A 610 -19.55 -1.96 5.54
CA THR A 610 -18.55 -3.02 5.26
C THR A 610 -17.52 -3.21 6.40
N PHE A 611 -17.09 -2.12 7.03
CA PHE A 611 -16.10 -2.14 8.12
C PHE A 611 -16.68 -2.01 9.54
N SER A 612 -18.01 -1.84 9.70
CA SER A 612 -18.61 -1.45 10.99
C SER A 612 -18.43 -2.46 12.12
N ASP A 613 -18.48 -3.75 11.80
CA ASP A 613 -18.38 -4.87 12.75
C ASP A 613 -16.95 -5.42 12.91
N LYS A 614 -15.95 -4.71 12.36
CA LYS A 614 -14.55 -5.15 12.30
C LYS A 614 -13.73 -4.55 13.45
N HIS A 615 -14.00 -5.00 14.67
CA HIS A 615 -13.51 -4.34 15.90
C HIS A 615 -11.98 -4.26 16.02
N ASN A 616 -11.25 -5.19 15.42
CA ASN A 616 -9.79 -5.27 15.48
C ASN A 616 -9.07 -4.49 14.37
N LEU A 617 -9.81 -3.94 13.41
CA LEU A 617 -9.28 -3.32 12.21
C LEU A 617 -8.38 -2.12 12.56
N THR A 618 -7.23 -2.03 11.92
CA THR A 618 -6.27 -0.92 12.05
C THR A 618 -5.92 -0.30 10.70
N ARG A 619 -5.88 -1.08 9.61
CA ARG A 619 -5.56 -0.59 8.27
C ARG A 619 -6.42 -1.21 7.17
N VAL A 620 -6.86 -0.37 6.25
CA VAL A 620 -7.54 -0.73 5.00
C VAL A 620 -6.83 -0.03 3.83
N ASP A 621 -6.32 -0.81 2.88
CA ASP A 621 -5.71 -0.27 1.66
C ASP A 621 -6.63 -0.44 0.45
N LEU A 622 -7.08 0.67 -0.15
CA LEU A 622 -7.96 0.72 -1.34
C LEU A 622 -7.30 1.56 -2.46
N PHE A 623 -5.99 1.78 -2.40
CA PHE A 623 -5.24 2.55 -3.39
C PHE A 623 -5.41 1.97 -4.82
N ALA A 624 -5.38 2.83 -5.84
CA ALA A 624 -5.43 2.43 -7.26
C ALA A 624 -6.57 1.46 -7.62
N ASN A 625 -7.80 1.83 -7.28
CA ASN A 625 -9.02 1.09 -7.61
C ASN A 625 -9.92 1.90 -8.59
N GLN A 626 -11.17 1.47 -8.80
CA GLN A 626 -12.16 2.09 -9.70
C GLN A 626 -13.28 2.84 -8.95
N LEU A 627 -13.02 3.29 -7.72
CA LEU A 627 -14.01 3.98 -6.90
C LEU A 627 -14.31 5.37 -7.46
N GLN A 628 -15.55 5.60 -7.89
CA GLN A 628 -16.02 6.93 -8.31
C GLN A 628 -16.65 7.73 -7.17
N LYS A 629 -17.19 7.04 -6.16
CA LYS A 629 -17.85 7.64 -4.98
C LYS A 629 -17.33 7.03 -3.70
N LEU A 630 -17.35 7.82 -2.61
CA LEU A 630 -16.95 7.38 -1.27
C LEU A 630 -18.05 7.71 -0.26
N GLU A 631 -18.95 6.75 -0.01
CA GLU A 631 -20.03 6.91 0.96
C GLU A 631 -19.50 6.81 2.40
N LEU A 632 -19.75 7.82 3.23
CA LEU A 632 -19.33 7.84 4.64
C LEU A 632 -19.89 6.64 5.44
N THR A 633 -21.06 6.12 5.05
CA THR A 633 -21.74 4.94 5.64
C THR A 633 -20.94 3.64 5.54
N ALA A 634 -20.01 3.53 4.58
CA ALA A 634 -19.12 2.37 4.48
C ALA A 634 -18.01 2.42 5.56
N PHE A 635 -17.62 3.62 5.98
CA PHE A 635 -16.50 3.91 6.90
C PHE A 635 -16.93 4.25 8.33
N GLN A 636 -18.24 4.23 8.62
CA GLN A 636 -18.76 4.38 9.98
C GLN A 636 -18.44 3.12 10.81
N VAL A 637 -17.65 3.28 11.87
CA VAL A 637 -17.24 2.19 12.76
C VAL A 637 -17.68 2.49 14.19
N ASN A 638 -18.27 1.48 14.86
CA ASN A 638 -18.81 1.60 16.22
C ASN A 638 -17.74 1.56 17.34
N THR A 639 -16.45 1.60 17.01
CA THR A 639 -15.34 1.41 17.95
C THR A 639 -14.84 2.74 18.52
N GLY A 640 -15.36 3.15 19.69
CA GLY A 640 -15.08 4.44 20.33
C GLY A 640 -13.65 4.69 20.84
N LEU A 641 -12.63 3.93 20.40
CA LEU A 641 -11.23 4.07 20.87
C LEU A 641 -10.15 3.87 19.78
N GLN A 642 -10.44 3.18 18.66
CA GLN A 642 -9.40 2.72 17.72
C GLN A 642 -9.47 3.48 16.40
N LYS A 643 -8.38 4.17 16.02
CA LYS A 643 -8.28 4.93 14.77
C LYS A 643 -7.81 4.01 13.64
N ILE A 644 -8.69 3.70 12.71
CA ILE A 644 -8.36 2.96 11.48
C ILE A 644 -7.74 3.91 10.45
N GLU A 645 -6.66 3.46 9.82
CA GLU A 645 -5.95 4.12 8.73
C GLU A 645 -6.49 3.62 7.39
N TYR A 646 -6.92 4.55 6.53
CA TYR A 646 -7.45 4.26 5.21
C TYR A 646 -6.57 4.91 4.13
N TYR A 647 -6.33 4.17 3.05
CA TYR A 647 -5.66 4.64 1.84
C TYR A 647 -6.63 4.52 0.67
N VAL A 648 -6.89 5.62 -0.05
CA VAL A 648 -7.94 5.70 -1.08
C VAL A 648 -7.50 6.46 -2.34
N ALA A 649 -6.27 6.94 -2.43
CA ALA A 649 -5.75 7.66 -3.59
C ALA A 649 -5.64 6.76 -4.84
N GLY A 650 -5.38 7.37 -6.00
CA GLY A 650 -5.33 6.66 -7.30
C GLY A 650 -6.68 6.19 -7.84
N ASN A 651 -7.79 6.53 -7.17
CA ASN A 651 -9.15 6.22 -7.61
C ASN A 651 -9.78 7.35 -8.47
N PRO A 652 -10.63 7.04 -9.47
CA PRO A 652 -11.22 8.01 -10.40
C PRO A 652 -12.44 8.74 -9.80
N PHE A 653 -12.26 9.42 -8.67
CA PHE A 653 -13.37 10.04 -7.93
C PHE A 653 -14.12 11.13 -8.71
N VAL A 654 -15.44 11.12 -8.59
CA VAL A 654 -16.37 12.13 -9.10
C VAL A 654 -16.96 12.85 -7.88
N CYS A 655 -16.29 13.91 -7.42
CA CYS A 655 -16.73 14.67 -6.25
C CYS A 655 -18.07 15.37 -6.56
N ASP A 656 -19.11 14.98 -5.82
CA ASP A 656 -20.41 15.65 -5.71
C ASP A 656 -20.74 15.95 -4.25
N CYS A 657 -21.94 16.49 -3.97
CA CYS A 657 -22.32 16.96 -2.64
C CYS A 657 -22.22 15.89 -1.53
N ASP A 658 -22.36 14.60 -1.87
CA ASP A 658 -22.24 13.48 -0.94
C ASP A 658 -20.79 13.29 -0.43
N MET A 659 -19.80 13.87 -1.12
CA MET A 659 -18.37 13.72 -0.84
C MET A 659 -17.72 14.97 -0.23
N GLU A 660 -18.49 16.02 0.06
CA GLU A 660 -18.02 17.27 0.70
C GLU A 660 -17.32 17.00 2.06
N TRP A 661 -17.68 15.90 2.74
CA TRP A 661 -17.06 15.48 3.99
C TRP A 661 -15.55 15.21 3.88
N LEU A 662 -15.04 14.88 2.68
CA LEU A 662 -13.60 14.66 2.45
C LEU A 662 -12.74 15.88 2.82
N GLN A 663 -13.29 17.10 2.69
CA GLN A 663 -12.59 18.32 3.10
C GLN A 663 -12.56 18.47 4.64
N LYS A 664 -13.58 17.94 5.32
CA LYS A 664 -13.77 18.01 6.78
C LYS A 664 -12.95 16.95 7.54
N VAL A 665 -12.41 15.95 6.84
CA VAL A 665 -11.49 14.93 7.39
C VAL A 665 -10.27 15.54 8.09
N ARG A 666 -9.74 16.66 7.60
CA ARG A 666 -8.56 17.33 8.17
C ARG A 666 -8.84 18.03 9.51
N THR A 667 -10.09 18.38 9.80
CA THR A 667 -10.42 19.36 10.86
C THR A 667 -11.26 18.80 12.00
N ALA A 668 -11.97 17.68 11.81
CA ALA A 668 -12.86 17.12 12.83
C ALA A 668 -12.56 15.65 13.16
N PRO A 669 -12.50 15.26 14.46
CA PRO A 669 -12.11 13.91 14.89
C PRO A 669 -13.18 12.83 14.62
N ASN A 670 -14.36 13.20 14.14
CA ASN A 670 -15.50 12.30 13.90
C ASN A 670 -15.50 11.67 12.50
N TYR A 671 -14.47 11.91 11.67
CA TYR A 671 -14.34 11.37 10.31
C TYR A 671 -13.25 10.27 10.23
N PRO A 672 -13.34 9.34 9.27
CA PRO A 672 -12.32 8.32 9.07
C PRO A 672 -10.98 8.95 8.68
N ARG A 673 -9.88 8.38 9.17
CA ARG A 673 -8.52 8.91 8.94
C ARG A 673 -7.98 8.46 7.59
N LEU A 674 -8.15 9.31 6.58
CA LEU A 674 -7.55 9.14 5.26
C LEU A 674 -6.07 9.58 5.31
N MET A 675 -5.15 8.64 5.08
CA MET A 675 -3.71 8.88 5.21
C MET A 675 -3.09 9.54 3.97
N ASP A 676 -3.72 9.36 2.81
CA ASP A 676 -3.26 9.80 1.49
C ASP A 676 -4.15 10.89 0.86
N ILE A 677 -4.94 11.60 1.69
CA ILE A 677 -5.88 12.65 1.24
C ILE A 677 -5.23 13.79 0.42
N GLU A 678 -3.91 13.95 0.49
CA GLU A 678 -3.15 14.95 -0.26
C GLU A 678 -2.95 14.57 -1.74
N THR A 679 -2.98 13.27 -2.06
CA THR A 679 -2.82 12.71 -3.41
C THR A 679 -4.16 12.27 -4.02
N VAL A 680 -5.29 12.61 -3.38
CA VAL A 680 -6.64 12.38 -3.89
C VAL A 680 -7.01 13.45 -4.92
N TYR A 681 -7.32 13.00 -6.13
CA TYR A 681 -7.81 13.81 -7.23
C TYR A 681 -9.30 13.56 -7.48
N CYS A 682 -10.03 14.60 -7.87
CA CYS A 682 -11.46 14.55 -8.13
C CYS A 682 -11.83 15.26 -9.43
N ARG A 683 -12.81 14.70 -10.15
CA ARG A 683 -13.49 15.36 -11.27
C ARG A 683 -14.81 15.96 -10.80
N LEU A 684 -15.07 17.23 -11.11
CA LEU A 684 -16.33 17.89 -10.80
C LEU A 684 -17.40 17.60 -11.86
N LYS A 685 -18.64 17.38 -11.43
CA LYS A 685 -19.77 17.06 -12.33
C LYS A 685 -20.26 18.25 -13.16
N ASN A 686 -20.06 19.48 -12.67
CA ASN A 686 -20.53 20.73 -13.28
C ASN A 686 -19.44 21.46 -14.11
N ARG A 687 -18.44 20.76 -14.66
CA ARG A 687 -17.43 21.37 -15.55
C ARG A 687 -17.29 20.59 -16.86
N PRO A 688 -17.34 21.27 -18.03
CA PRO A 688 -17.23 20.60 -19.33
C PRO A 688 -15.83 20.04 -19.61
N ASP A 689 -14.79 20.57 -18.96
CA ASP A 689 -13.39 20.21 -19.23
C ASP A 689 -13.00 18.80 -18.76
N HIS A 690 -13.81 18.14 -17.94
CA HIS A 690 -13.59 16.80 -17.38
C HIS A 690 -12.26 16.58 -16.62
N GLN A 691 -11.48 17.64 -16.35
CA GLN A 691 -10.18 17.55 -15.70
C GLN A 691 -10.28 17.11 -14.24
N PHE A 692 -9.30 16.31 -13.82
CA PHE A 692 -9.09 15.92 -12.42
C PHE A 692 -8.28 17.02 -11.70
N MET A 693 -8.78 17.48 -10.56
CA MET A 693 -8.11 18.47 -9.71
C MET A 693 -7.83 17.88 -8.33
N PRO A 694 -6.71 18.22 -7.67
CA PRO A 694 -6.42 17.74 -6.32
C PRO A 694 -7.43 18.35 -5.33
N ILE A 695 -7.87 17.58 -4.34
CA ILE A 695 -8.97 17.98 -3.45
C ILE A 695 -8.69 19.24 -2.60
N SER A 696 -7.41 19.59 -2.43
CA SER A 696 -6.93 20.79 -1.76
C SER A 696 -7.17 22.09 -2.54
N GLN A 697 -7.50 22.02 -3.83
CA GLN A 697 -7.76 23.17 -4.71
C GLN A 697 -9.26 23.40 -5.01
N ILE A 698 -10.14 22.51 -4.53
CA ILE A 698 -11.58 22.56 -4.74
C ILE A 698 -12.22 23.32 -3.58
N ASP A 699 -13.18 24.22 -3.84
CA ASP A 699 -13.95 24.86 -2.76
C ASP A 699 -15.16 23.99 -2.36
N SER A 700 -15.55 24.03 -1.08
CA SER A 700 -16.76 23.37 -0.56
C SER A 700 -18.02 23.62 -1.40
N SER A 701 -18.20 24.86 -1.90
CA SER A 701 -19.32 25.27 -2.76
C SER A 701 -19.35 24.62 -4.15
N GLN A 702 -18.27 23.92 -4.54
CA GLN A 702 -18.15 23.22 -5.82
C GLN A 702 -18.53 21.73 -5.75
N PHE A 703 -18.76 21.19 -4.55
CA PHE A 703 -19.27 19.84 -4.34
C PHE A 703 -20.78 19.80 -4.62
N LEU A 704 -21.13 19.66 -5.90
CA LEU A 704 -22.48 19.88 -6.42
C LEU A 704 -23.17 18.57 -6.85
N CYS A 705 -24.39 18.34 -6.35
CA CYS A 705 -25.28 17.26 -6.79
C CYS A 705 -26.32 17.76 -7.78
N SER A 706 -26.60 16.97 -8.82
CA SER A 706 -27.65 17.27 -9.81
C SER A 706 -29.02 16.81 -9.33
N TYR A 707 -30.04 17.66 -9.40
CA TYR A 707 -31.41 17.33 -8.98
C TYR A 707 -32.45 17.54 -10.11
N LYS A 708 -33.63 16.93 -9.97
CA LYS A 708 -34.79 17.14 -10.85
C LYS A 708 -35.94 17.85 -10.15
N THR A 709 -36.23 17.47 -8.92
CA THR A 709 -37.20 18.11 -8.03
C THR A 709 -36.67 18.05 -6.60
N HIS A 710 -37.05 19.01 -5.76
CA HIS A 710 -36.78 19.02 -4.32
C HIS A 710 -37.85 19.81 -3.57
N CYS A 711 -37.89 19.66 -2.25
CA CYS A 711 -38.70 20.48 -1.35
C CYS A 711 -37.84 21.00 -0.20
N PHE A 712 -38.26 22.11 0.40
CA PHE A 712 -37.65 22.61 1.63
C PHE A 712 -37.79 21.60 2.77
N SER A 713 -36.77 21.50 3.62
CA SER A 713 -36.74 20.65 4.82
C SER A 713 -37.85 20.91 5.86
N LEU A 714 -38.58 22.02 5.70
CA LEU A 714 -39.73 22.41 6.52
C LEU A 714 -41.09 22.06 5.88
N CYS A 715 -41.12 21.40 4.72
CA CYS A 715 -42.35 21.05 4.02
C CYS A 715 -42.32 19.58 3.54
N HIS A 716 -43.48 18.91 3.56
CA HIS A 716 -43.62 17.61 2.89
C HIS A 716 -43.95 17.82 1.41
N CYS A 717 -43.15 17.25 0.51
CA CYS A 717 -43.59 17.03 -0.87
C CYS A 717 -44.84 16.14 -0.83
N CYS A 718 -45.92 16.55 -1.49
CA CYS A 718 -47.08 15.69 -1.71
C CYS A 718 -47.06 15.21 -3.17
N ASP A 719 -47.37 13.94 -3.41
CA ASP A 719 -47.39 13.33 -4.75
C ASP A 719 -48.56 13.80 -5.66
N PHE A 720 -49.32 14.83 -5.25
CA PHE A 720 -50.51 15.32 -5.94
C PHE A 720 -50.44 16.83 -6.21
N GLU A 721 -50.93 17.23 -7.39
CA GLU A 721 -50.55 18.42 -8.20
C GLU A 721 -50.79 19.84 -7.60
N ALA A 722 -51.03 19.99 -6.29
CA ALA A 722 -51.38 21.25 -5.65
C ALA A 722 -50.48 21.60 -4.44
N CYS A 723 -49.16 21.50 -4.61
CA CYS A 723 -48.16 21.84 -3.59
C CYS A 723 -47.36 23.10 -3.94
N ASP A 724 -47.60 24.21 -3.24
CA ASP A 724 -46.80 25.45 -3.33
C ASP A 724 -45.32 25.30 -2.86
N CYS A 725 -44.94 24.11 -2.36
CA CYS A 725 -43.61 23.80 -1.83
C CYS A 725 -42.66 23.08 -2.80
N GLU A 726 -43.16 22.47 -3.89
CA GLU A 726 -42.30 21.67 -4.77
C GLU A 726 -41.51 22.59 -5.72
N MET A 727 -40.18 22.45 -5.71
CA MET A 727 -39.30 23.11 -6.66
C MET A 727 -38.88 22.10 -7.73
N SER A 728 -39.13 22.41 -8.99
CA SER A 728 -38.72 21.57 -10.13
C SER A 728 -37.60 22.24 -10.93
N CYS A 729 -36.60 21.47 -11.36
CA CYS A 729 -35.65 21.93 -12.36
C CYS A 729 -36.39 22.13 -13.72
N PRO A 730 -36.25 23.27 -14.42
CA PRO A 730 -36.97 23.50 -15.66
C PRO A 730 -36.54 22.56 -16.81
N SER A 731 -37.45 22.28 -17.73
CA SER A 731 -37.24 21.31 -18.83
C SER A 731 -36.23 21.80 -19.87
N ASN A 732 -35.14 21.06 -20.07
CA ASN A 732 -33.94 21.48 -20.83
C ASN A 732 -33.01 22.45 -20.06
N CYS A 733 -33.09 22.47 -18.73
CA CYS A 733 -32.06 23.00 -17.86
C CYS A 733 -31.37 21.88 -17.09
N SER A 734 -30.16 22.14 -16.61
CA SER A 734 -29.47 21.34 -15.60
C SER A 734 -29.45 22.13 -14.30
N CYS A 735 -29.79 21.48 -13.19
CA CYS A 735 -29.81 22.15 -11.88
C CYS A 735 -28.95 21.38 -10.88
N TRP A 736 -28.18 22.12 -10.08
CA TRP A 736 -27.31 21.53 -9.06
C TRP A 736 -27.37 22.30 -7.74
N HIS A 737 -27.14 21.57 -6.64
CA HIS A 737 -27.09 22.11 -5.29
C HIS A 737 -25.85 21.64 -4.52
N ASP A 738 -25.39 22.44 -3.55
CA ASP A 738 -24.43 22.00 -2.54
C ASP A 738 -25.12 21.18 -1.42
N SER A 739 -24.34 20.60 -0.50
CA SER A 739 -24.87 19.81 0.61
C SER A 739 -25.80 20.61 1.55
N SER A 740 -25.63 21.94 1.62
CA SER A 740 -26.39 22.81 2.53
C SER A 740 -27.54 23.59 1.86
N TRP A 741 -27.74 23.44 0.55
CA TRP A 741 -28.66 24.24 -0.27
C TRP A 741 -28.43 25.76 -0.16
N SER A 742 -27.18 26.16 0.13
CA SER A 742 -26.73 27.56 0.11
C SER A 742 -26.41 28.06 -1.30
N VAL A 743 -26.03 27.13 -2.19
CA VAL A 743 -25.75 27.32 -3.60
C VAL A 743 -26.71 26.42 -4.37
N ASN A 744 -27.59 27.04 -5.16
CA ASN A 744 -28.49 26.37 -6.09
C ASN A 744 -28.32 27.03 -7.46
N ILE A 745 -27.67 26.31 -8.38
CA ILE A 745 -27.35 26.74 -9.75
C ILE A 745 -28.39 26.15 -10.70
N VAL A 746 -29.01 27.00 -11.52
CA VAL A 746 -29.95 26.62 -12.58
C VAL A 746 -29.36 27.07 -13.91
N ASP A 747 -28.84 26.12 -14.69
CA ASP A 747 -28.25 26.36 -16.01
C ASP A 747 -29.22 25.97 -17.12
N CYS A 748 -29.63 26.97 -17.89
CA CYS A 748 -30.50 26.87 -19.07
C CYS A 748 -29.79 27.43 -20.33
N THR A 749 -28.47 27.51 -20.33
CA THR A 749 -27.66 28.15 -21.39
C THR A 749 -27.83 27.43 -22.74
N ASN A 750 -27.94 28.20 -23.82
CA ASN A 750 -28.23 27.73 -25.19
C ASN A 750 -29.51 26.87 -25.32
N GLY A 751 -30.47 27.04 -24.41
CA GLY A 751 -31.75 26.34 -24.46
C GLY A 751 -32.67 26.77 -25.62
N PRO A 752 -33.82 26.10 -25.81
CA PRO A 752 -34.81 26.45 -26.82
C PRO A 752 -35.75 27.59 -26.38
N TYR A 753 -35.38 28.39 -25.36
CA TYR A 753 -36.30 29.29 -24.69
C TYR A 753 -36.54 30.60 -25.45
N ARG A 754 -37.83 30.96 -25.57
CA ARG A 754 -38.31 32.25 -26.12
C ARG A 754 -38.78 33.24 -25.04
N SER A 755 -38.99 32.73 -23.84
CA SER A 755 -39.40 33.42 -22.63
C SER A 755 -38.68 32.78 -21.44
N ILE A 756 -38.54 33.50 -20.33
CA ILE A 756 -37.94 32.94 -19.10
C ILE A 756 -38.81 31.76 -18.61
N PRO A 757 -38.23 30.62 -18.18
CA PRO A 757 -39.01 29.48 -17.68
C PRO A 757 -39.79 29.80 -16.39
N ASP A 758 -41.09 29.48 -16.35
CA ASP A 758 -41.96 29.81 -15.19
C ASP A 758 -41.58 29.03 -13.92
N ARG A 759 -41.04 27.82 -14.06
CA ARG A 759 -40.70 26.90 -12.96
C ARG A 759 -39.28 27.07 -12.39
N ILE A 760 -38.64 28.23 -12.53
CA ILE A 760 -37.33 28.47 -11.87
C ILE A 760 -37.50 28.36 -10.34
N PRO A 761 -36.73 27.49 -9.64
CA PRO A 761 -36.77 27.35 -8.19
C PRO A 761 -36.67 28.67 -7.41
N MET A 762 -37.44 28.78 -6.33
CA MET A 762 -37.53 29.99 -5.51
C MET A 762 -36.26 30.28 -4.69
N ASP A 763 -35.46 29.24 -4.46
CA ASP A 763 -34.21 29.25 -3.70
C ASP A 763 -32.95 29.32 -4.58
N ALA A 764 -33.11 29.38 -5.91
CA ALA A 764 -32.01 29.55 -6.86
C ALA A 764 -31.11 30.74 -6.47
N SER A 765 -29.81 30.47 -6.32
CA SER A 765 -28.78 31.47 -6.01
C SER A 765 -28.09 31.99 -7.27
N GLU A 766 -28.07 31.19 -8.33
CA GLU A 766 -27.43 31.49 -9.61
C GLU A 766 -28.27 30.93 -10.76
N ILE A 767 -28.52 31.75 -11.78
CA ILE A 767 -29.35 31.40 -12.93
C ILE A 767 -28.60 31.76 -14.22
N HIS A 768 -28.42 30.78 -15.10
CA HIS A 768 -27.92 30.98 -16.45
C HIS A 768 -29.04 30.82 -17.47
N LEU A 769 -29.33 31.89 -18.22
CA LEU A 769 -30.33 31.95 -19.29
C LEU A 769 -29.71 32.47 -20.60
N ASP A 770 -28.39 32.52 -20.70
CA ASP A 770 -27.67 33.08 -21.83
C ASP A 770 -27.70 32.18 -23.09
N GLY A 771 -27.45 32.78 -24.26
CA GLY A 771 -27.53 32.07 -25.55
C GLY A 771 -28.95 31.66 -26.01
N ASN A 772 -29.99 32.08 -25.28
CA ASN A 772 -31.39 31.81 -25.61
C ASN A 772 -31.97 32.84 -26.60
N ARG A 773 -33.29 32.86 -26.84
CA ARG A 773 -33.96 33.85 -27.70
C ARG A 773 -35.10 34.55 -26.96
N LEU A 774 -34.78 35.18 -25.82
CA LEU A 774 -35.71 35.74 -24.84
C LEU A 774 -36.41 37.02 -25.30
N SER A 775 -37.16 36.94 -26.41
CA SER A 775 -37.91 38.06 -26.98
C SER A 775 -39.20 38.41 -26.22
N SER A 776 -39.60 37.61 -25.22
CA SER A 776 -40.75 37.89 -24.36
C SER A 776 -40.34 37.77 -22.89
N LEU A 777 -40.25 38.91 -22.21
CA LEU A 777 -39.89 39.01 -20.80
C LEU A 777 -41.13 39.38 -19.97
N SER A 778 -41.46 38.57 -18.97
CA SER A 778 -42.58 38.80 -18.06
C SER A 778 -42.08 39.34 -16.72
N SER A 779 -42.76 40.35 -16.17
CA SER A 779 -42.32 41.09 -14.98
C SER A 779 -42.50 40.35 -13.65
N HIS A 780 -43.11 39.16 -13.64
CA HIS A 780 -43.32 38.38 -12.41
C HIS A 780 -42.41 37.14 -12.28
N VAL A 781 -41.60 36.80 -13.29
CA VAL A 781 -40.90 35.49 -13.31
C VAL A 781 -39.79 35.39 -12.26
N PHE A 782 -39.15 36.49 -11.90
CA PHE A 782 -38.17 36.54 -10.80
C PHE A 782 -38.78 36.88 -9.43
N LEU A 783 -40.09 37.09 -9.35
CA LEU A 783 -40.75 37.47 -8.10
C LEU A 783 -40.53 36.37 -7.05
N GLY A 784 -40.07 36.78 -5.86
CA GLY A 784 -39.83 35.89 -4.72
C GLY A 784 -38.49 35.14 -4.72
N ARG A 785 -37.67 35.21 -5.78
CA ARG A 785 -36.33 34.57 -5.87
C ARG A 785 -35.28 35.37 -5.07
N LYS A 786 -35.52 35.51 -3.76
CA LYS A 786 -34.78 36.42 -2.86
C LYS A 786 -33.31 36.02 -2.63
N ASN A 787 -32.94 34.79 -2.95
CA ASN A 787 -31.57 34.27 -2.77
C ASN A 787 -30.67 34.47 -3.99
N LEU A 788 -31.22 34.91 -5.13
CA LEU A 788 -30.48 35.09 -6.36
C LEU A 788 -29.37 36.15 -6.21
N ARG A 789 -28.13 35.74 -6.49
CA ARG A 789 -26.90 36.55 -6.43
C ARG A 789 -26.35 36.86 -7.81
N THR A 790 -26.47 35.94 -8.76
CA THR A 790 -25.92 36.08 -10.10
C THR A 790 -26.96 35.68 -11.14
N LEU A 791 -27.15 36.51 -12.16
CA LEU A 791 -28.10 36.29 -13.24
C LEU A 791 -27.44 36.54 -14.60
N TYR A 792 -27.32 35.48 -15.40
CA TYR A 792 -26.86 35.55 -16.78
C TYR A 792 -28.02 35.57 -17.76
N MET A 793 -28.10 36.63 -18.56
CA MET A 793 -29.09 36.84 -19.62
C MET A 793 -28.42 37.41 -20.88
N ASN A 794 -27.11 37.21 -21.04
CA ASN A 794 -26.33 37.68 -22.19
C ASN A 794 -26.64 36.89 -23.47
N ASN A 795 -26.27 37.44 -24.63
CA ASN A 795 -26.46 36.80 -25.94
C ASN A 795 -27.89 36.21 -26.14
N SER A 796 -28.91 36.92 -25.69
CA SER A 796 -30.29 36.39 -25.54
C SER A 796 -31.34 37.12 -26.37
N PHE A 797 -30.92 37.97 -27.32
CA PHE A 797 -31.77 38.76 -28.22
C PHE A 797 -32.76 39.72 -27.51
N ILE A 798 -32.51 40.09 -26.26
CA ILE A 798 -33.36 41.00 -25.48
C ILE A 798 -33.27 42.41 -26.05
N ASP A 799 -34.39 43.04 -26.42
CA ASP A 799 -34.40 44.40 -27.00
C ASP A 799 -35.03 45.48 -26.10
N ILE A 800 -35.85 45.08 -25.12
CA ILE A 800 -36.48 45.93 -24.11
C ILE A 800 -36.47 45.20 -22.76
N VAL A 801 -36.05 45.89 -21.69
CA VAL A 801 -36.19 45.40 -20.31
C VAL A 801 -37.48 45.98 -19.71
N PRO A 802 -38.51 45.17 -19.44
CA PRO A 802 -39.78 45.69 -18.91
C PRO A 802 -39.67 46.14 -17.45
N ARG A 803 -40.50 47.12 -17.07
CA ARG A 803 -40.59 47.61 -15.69
C ARG A 803 -40.90 46.45 -14.74
N ASN A 804 -40.27 46.49 -13.56
CA ASN A 804 -40.39 45.50 -12.49
C ASN A 804 -39.85 44.09 -12.81
N LEU A 805 -39.16 43.85 -13.94
CA LEU A 805 -38.57 42.53 -14.23
C LEU A 805 -37.72 41.97 -13.08
N PHE A 806 -36.87 42.82 -12.50
CA PHE A 806 -35.98 42.45 -11.40
C PHE A 806 -36.56 42.76 -10.01
N ALA A 807 -37.88 42.95 -9.89
CA ALA A 807 -38.52 43.31 -8.63
C ALA A 807 -38.35 42.23 -7.56
N GLY A 808 -37.74 42.62 -6.43
CA GLY A 808 -37.47 41.74 -5.29
C GLY A 808 -36.07 41.12 -5.28
N LEU A 809 -35.27 41.28 -6.35
CA LEU A 809 -33.89 40.76 -6.46
C LEU A 809 -32.85 41.60 -5.69
N ARG A 810 -33.16 42.01 -4.45
CA ARG A 810 -32.31 42.93 -3.66
C ARG A 810 -30.93 42.38 -3.30
N ARG A 811 -30.72 41.07 -3.41
CA ARG A 811 -29.46 40.35 -3.15
C ARG A 811 -28.62 40.08 -4.41
N LEU A 812 -29.09 40.52 -5.58
CA LEU A 812 -28.36 40.34 -6.83
C LEU A 812 -27.07 41.18 -6.80
N ILE A 813 -25.93 40.51 -6.97
CA ILE A 813 -24.57 41.04 -6.94
C ILE A 813 -24.08 41.30 -8.37
N ALA A 814 -24.38 40.39 -9.30
CA ALA A 814 -23.93 40.46 -10.69
C ALA A 814 -25.10 40.23 -11.68
N LEU A 815 -25.21 41.11 -12.67
CA LEU A 815 -26.20 41.05 -13.73
C LEU A 815 -25.51 41.15 -15.10
N HIS A 816 -25.63 40.09 -15.89
CA HIS A 816 -25.03 39.98 -17.21
C HIS A 816 -26.11 40.15 -18.30
N LEU A 817 -26.09 41.30 -18.98
CA LEU A 817 -27.00 41.66 -20.06
C LEU A 817 -26.26 41.99 -21.37
N GLN A 818 -24.96 41.69 -21.45
CA GLN A 818 -24.13 41.95 -22.63
C GLN A 818 -24.56 41.15 -23.88
N ASP A 819 -24.11 41.60 -25.05
CA ASP A 819 -24.35 40.93 -26.35
C ASP A 819 -25.86 40.78 -26.68
N ASN A 820 -26.69 41.72 -26.23
CA ASN A 820 -28.13 41.76 -26.47
C ASN A 820 -28.50 42.86 -27.49
N MET A 821 -29.79 43.14 -27.63
CA MET A 821 -30.36 44.07 -28.61
C MET A 821 -30.97 45.31 -27.95
N ILE A 822 -30.65 45.58 -26.67
CA ILE A 822 -31.31 46.60 -25.84
C ILE A 822 -31.11 47.97 -26.47
N LYS A 823 -32.20 48.71 -26.73
CA LYS A 823 -32.15 49.99 -27.48
C LYS A 823 -32.12 51.24 -26.62
N ARG A 824 -32.77 51.21 -25.44
CA ARG A 824 -32.91 52.37 -24.53
C ARG A 824 -33.03 51.89 -23.09
N LEU A 825 -32.57 52.71 -22.15
CA LEU A 825 -32.82 52.56 -20.72
C LEU A 825 -33.59 53.79 -20.22
N HIS A 826 -34.75 53.56 -19.62
CA HIS A 826 -35.74 54.57 -19.26
C HIS A 826 -35.61 55.09 -17.81
N GLY A 827 -34.86 54.40 -16.95
CA GLY A 827 -34.52 54.83 -15.59
C GLY A 827 -35.09 53.94 -14.49
N PHE A 828 -36.03 53.04 -14.81
CA PHE A 828 -36.71 52.17 -13.84
C PHE A 828 -36.18 50.72 -13.86
N GLU A 829 -35.33 50.37 -14.82
CA GLU A 829 -34.93 48.98 -15.10
C GLU A 829 -34.18 48.35 -13.92
N PHE A 830 -33.26 49.10 -13.31
CA PHE A 830 -32.38 48.63 -12.22
C PHE A 830 -32.71 49.22 -10.85
N GLU A 831 -33.78 50.01 -10.73
CA GLU A 831 -34.25 50.62 -9.48
C GLU A 831 -34.35 49.63 -8.28
N PRO A 832 -34.78 48.35 -8.45
CA PRO A 832 -34.89 47.39 -7.34
C PRO A 832 -33.57 46.75 -6.85
N LEU A 833 -32.43 47.03 -7.49
CA LEU A 833 -31.19 46.25 -7.36
C LEU A 833 -30.17 46.86 -6.38
N ASP A 834 -30.57 47.00 -5.12
CA ASP A 834 -29.80 47.70 -4.06
C ASP A 834 -28.36 47.20 -3.85
N SER A 835 -28.10 45.90 -4.04
CA SER A 835 -26.79 45.25 -3.78
C SER A 835 -25.97 44.93 -5.04
N LEU A 836 -26.34 45.49 -6.19
CA LEU A 836 -25.66 45.20 -7.45
C LEU A 836 -24.26 45.84 -7.47
N ARG A 837 -23.24 45.00 -7.67
CA ARG A 837 -21.82 45.38 -7.76
C ARG A 837 -21.30 45.32 -9.19
N PHE A 838 -21.77 44.38 -10.00
CA PHE A 838 -21.33 44.17 -11.38
C PHE A 838 -22.50 44.27 -12.36
N LEU A 839 -22.44 45.23 -13.29
CA LEU A 839 -23.45 45.43 -14.34
C LEU A 839 -22.80 45.46 -15.73
N TYR A 840 -23.11 44.44 -16.53
CA TYR A 840 -22.56 44.25 -17.87
C TYR A 840 -23.63 44.53 -18.93
N LEU A 841 -23.45 45.60 -19.69
CA LEU A 841 -24.36 46.07 -20.75
C LEU A 841 -23.65 46.27 -22.10
N GLN A 842 -22.39 45.82 -22.22
CA GLN A 842 -21.61 45.98 -23.44
C GLN A 842 -22.21 45.24 -24.65
N ASN A 843 -21.81 45.65 -25.86
CA ASN A 843 -22.28 45.05 -27.12
C ASN A 843 -23.81 45.00 -27.26
N ASN A 844 -24.50 46.07 -26.85
CA ASN A 844 -25.93 46.25 -27.05
C ASN A 844 -26.21 47.32 -28.11
N ARG A 845 -27.45 47.79 -28.23
CA ARG A 845 -27.86 48.85 -29.19
C ARG A 845 -28.31 50.12 -28.47
N ILE A 846 -27.82 50.35 -27.25
CA ILE A 846 -28.36 51.40 -26.37
C ILE A 846 -28.00 52.76 -26.97
N SER A 847 -29.01 53.54 -27.37
CA SER A 847 -28.84 54.89 -27.94
C SER A 847 -29.23 56.01 -26.98
N HIS A 848 -29.88 55.68 -25.87
CA HIS A 848 -30.27 56.63 -24.84
C HIS A 848 -30.35 55.95 -23.46
N ILE A 849 -29.83 56.61 -22.44
CA ILE A 849 -29.89 56.22 -21.03
C ILE A 849 -30.47 57.39 -20.25
N ASN A 850 -31.48 57.13 -19.43
CA ASN A 850 -32.06 58.16 -18.56
C ASN A 850 -31.15 58.46 -17.35
N ASN A 851 -31.09 59.72 -16.95
CA ASN A 851 -30.27 60.22 -15.84
C ASN A 851 -30.54 59.57 -14.47
N SER A 852 -31.69 58.92 -14.29
CA SER A 852 -32.03 58.17 -13.06
C SER A 852 -31.54 56.72 -13.03
N THR A 853 -31.18 56.14 -14.19
CA THR A 853 -30.94 54.68 -14.39
C THR A 853 -29.95 54.05 -13.39
N PHE A 854 -28.87 54.76 -13.06
CA PHE A 854 -27.81 54.26 -12.18
C PHE A 854 -27.84 54.87 -10.77
N LEU A 855 -28.72 55.84 -10.51
CA LEU A 855 -28.76 56.64 -9.27
C LEU A 855 -28.99 55.79 -8.01
N HIS A 856 -29.70 54.67 -8.15
CA HIS A 856 -30.06 53.78 -7.04
C HIS A 856 -29.01 52.69 -6.77
N LEU A 857 -28.08 52.45 -7.71
CA LEU A 857 -27.06 51.38 -7.63
C LEU A 857 -25.87 51.80 -6.75
N ARG A 858 -26.11 51.91 -5.45
CA ARG A 858 -25.13 52.46 -4.49
C ARG A 858 -23.89 51.59 -4.29
N GLN A 859 -23.98 50.28 -4.54
CA GLN A 859 -22.88 49.33 -4.39
C GLN A 859 -22.15 49.01 -5.72
N LEU A 860 -22.49 49.73 -6.81
CA LEU A 860 -21.94 49.45 -8.14
C LEU A 860 -20.42 49.69 -8.17
N GLU A 861 -19.67 48.65 -8.49
CA GLU A 861 -18.20 48.64 -8.60
C GLU A 861 -17.74 48.62 -10.05
N VAL A 862 -18.40 47.81 -10.89
CA VAL A 862 -18.07 47.63 -12.31
C VAL A 862 -19.29 47.91 -13.18
N LEU A 863 -19.13 48.83 -14.15
CA LEU A 863 -20.15 49.14 -15.16
C LEU A 863 -19.52 49.08 -16.57
N ARG A 864 -20.07 48.22 -17.43
CA ARG A 864 -19.63 48.14 -18.84
C ARG A 864 -20.72 48.61 -19.79
N LEU A 865 -20.43 49.67 -20.55
CA LEU A 865 -21.32 50.27 -21.56
C LEU A 865 -20.66 50.31 -22.95
N ASP A 866 -19.47 49.72 -23.11
CA ASP A 866 -18.72 49.70 -24.36
C ASP A 866 -19.48 48.96 -25.49
N GLY A 867 -19.20 49.32 -26.75
CA GLY A 867 -19.82 48.66 -27.90
C GLY A 867 -21.31 48.93 -28.07
N ASN A 868 -21.80 50.10 -27.65
CA ASN A 868 -23.20 50.51 -27.76
C ASN A 868 -23.42 51.59 -28.83
N SER A 869 -24.61 52.21 -28.87
CA SER A 869 -24.99 53.24 -29.83
C SER A 869 -25.19 54.63 -29.18
N LEU A 870 -24.50 54.90 -28.06
CA LEU A 870 -24.65 56.13 -27.30
C LEU A 870 -24.02 57.32 -28.05
N HIS A 871 -24.85 58.33 -28.31
CA HIS A 871 -24.38 59.61 -28.85
C HIS A 871 -24.07 60.65 -27.75
N SER A 872 -24.78 60.61 -26.63
CA SER A 872 -24.55 61.53 -25.51
C SER A 872 -25.13 60.95 -24.22
N MET A 873 -24.41 61.09 -23.12
CA MET A 873 -24.81 60.65 -21.78
C MET A 873 -24.19 61.58 -20.74
N ASP A 874 -24.97 61.92 -19.71
CA ASP A 874 -24.55 62.76 -18.58
C ASP A 874 -23.64 61.98 -17.62
N VAL A 875 -22.43 61.62 -18.09
CA VAL A 875 -21.48 60.75 -17.37
C VAL A 875 -21.07 61.30 -15.99
N TRP A 876 -21.11 62.62 -15.81
CA TRP A 876 -20.90 63.27 -14.52
C TRP A 876 -21.88 62.84 -13.42
N LEU A 877 -23.04 62.29 -13.77
CA LEU A 877 -23.98 61.71 -12.80
C LEU A 877 -23.44 60.43 -12.14
N LEU A 878 -22.53 59.70 -12.80
CA LEU A 878 -21.87 58.51 -12.23
C LEU A 878 -20.98 58.85 -11.03
N SER A 879 -20.62 60.13 -10.83
CA SER A 879 -19.95 60.60 -9.60
C SER A 879 -20.79 60.36 -8.33
N ARG A 880 -22.09 60.07 -8.46
CA ARG A 880 -22.97 59.67 -7.34
C ARG A 880 -22.80 58.20 -6.93
N ASN A 881 -22.19 57.36 -7.77
CA ASN A 881 -21.88 55.97 -7.48
C ASN A 881 -20.47 55.88 -6.89
N THR A 882 -20.33 56.15 -5.58
CA THR A 882 -19.02 56.33 -4.92
C THR A 882 -18.13 55.09 -4.95
N PHE A 883 -18.72 53.89 -5.04
CA PHE A 883 -18.01 52.61 -5.09
C PHE A 883 -17.56 52.19 -6.50
N LEU A 884 -17.92 52.95 -7.55
CA LEU A 884 -17.56 52.63 -8.93
C LEU A 884 -16.04 52.73 -9.11
N ILE A 885 -15.39 51.61 -9.39
CA ILE A 885 -13.94 51.47 -9.61
C ILE A 885 -13.59 51.19 -11.06
N GLU A 886 -14.49 50.57 -11.83
CA GLU A 886 -14.24 50.16 -13.22
C GLU A 886 -15.40 50.57 -14.13
N LEU A 887 -15.08 51.28 -15.21
CA LEU A 887 -16.01 51.80 -16.20
C LEU A 887 -15.43 51.63 -17.61
N HIS A 888 -16.24 51.13 -18.55
CA HIS A 888 -15.89 51.02 -19.98
C HIS A 888 -16.93 51.78 -20.83
N LEU A 889 -16.46 52.67 -21.72
CA LEU A 889 -17.27 53.61 -22.52
C LEU A 889 -16.89 53.65 -24.02
N SER A 890 -15.86 52.92 -24.44
CA SER A 890 -15.36 52.87 -25.83
C SER A 890 -16.36 52.26 -26.80
N ASN A 891 -16.05 52.29 -28.10
CA ASN A 891 -16.88 51.74 -29.17
C ASN A 891 -18.35 52.25 -29.12
N ASN A 892 -18.53 53.52 -28.77
CA ASN A 892 -19.81 54.24 -28.81
C ASN A 892 -19.68 55.46 -29.74
N PRO A 893 -20.70 55.80 -30.55
CA PRO A 893 -20.65 56.92 -31.49
C PRO A 893 -20.90 58.27 -30.77
N TRP A 894 -20.09 58.60 -29.77
CA TRP A 894 -20.20 59.83 -28.98
C TRP A 894 -20.21 61.07 -29.89
N ARG A 895 -21.05 62.05 -29.59
CA ARG A 895 -21.25 63.23 -30.46
C ARG A 895 -20.04 64.15 -30.39
N CYS A 896 -19.56 64.64 -31.53
CA CYS A 896 -18.44 65.57 -31.57
C CYS A 896 -18.81 67.07 -31.38
N ASP A 897 -20.03 67.41 -30.98
CA ASP A 897 -20.38 68.82 -30.80
C ASP A 897 -19.60 69.43 -29.60
N CYS A 898 -19.16 70.67 -29.76
CA CYS A 898 -18.31 71.34 -28.76
C CYS A 898 -19.02 71.52 -27.41
N GLY A 899 -20.35 71.46 -27.36
CA GLY A 899 -21.13 71.60 -26.12
C GLY A 899 -21.05 70.34 -25.26
N PHE A 900 -21.19 69.17 -25.86
CA PHE A 900 -21.08 67.89 -25.16
C PHE A 900 -19.61 67.48 -24.90
N LEU A 901 -18.72 67.70 -25.87
CA LEU A 901 -17.34 67.21 -25.77
C LEU A 901 -16.52 67.85 -24.66
N VAL A 902 -16.73 69.13 -24.35
CA VAL A 902 -15.98 69.82 -23.28
C VAL A 902 -16.26 69.19 -21.93
N ASP A 903 -17.53 69.09 -21.52
CA ASP A 903 -17.94 68.50 -20.25
C ASP A 903 -17.58 67.00 -20.16
N PHE A 904 -17.72 66.27 -21.27
CA PHE A 904 -17.38 64.84 -21.37
C PHE A 904 -15.86 64.61 -21.25
N GLN A 905 -15.04 65.41 -21.93
CA GLN A 905 -13.58 65.32 -21.86
C GLN A 905 -13.04 65.75 -20.50
N GLU A 906 -13.59 66.81 -19.90
CA GLU A 906 -13.22 67.24 -18.55
C GLU A 906 -13.50 66.11 -17.54
N TRP A 907 -14.73 65.61 -17.48
CA TRP A 907 -15.10 64.58 -16.51
C TRP A 907 -14.31 63.26 -16.70
N THR A 908 -14.14 62.79 -17.93
CA THR A 908 -13.38 61.55 -18.20
C THR A 908 -11.90 61.69 -17.89
N THR A 909 -11.32 62.88 -18.08
CA THR A 909 -9.92 63.17 -17.71
C THR A 909 -9.75 63.20 -16.19
N THR A 910 -10.65 63.86 -15.46
CA THR A 910 -10.65 63.87 -13.98
C THR A 910 -10.85 62.48 -13.39
N ASN A 911 -11.61 61.61 -14.05
CA ASN A 911 -11.92 60.26 -13.58
C ASN A 911 -11.11 59.15 -14.29
N ARG A 912 -9.97 59.49 -14.93
CA ARG A 912 -9.19 58.58 -15.78
C ARG A 912 -8.87 57.21 -15.14
N ALA A 913 -8.63 57.16 -13.83
CA ALA A 913 -8.33 55.90 -13.13
C ALA A 913 -9.50 54.92 -13.07
N LYS A 914 -10.75 55.39 -13.25
CA LYS A 914 -11.96 54.56 -13.29
C LYS A 914 -12.31 54.10 -14.70
N VAL A 915 -11.90 54.84 -15.73
CA VAL A 915 -12.23 54.55 -17.13
C VAL A 915 -11.14 53.68 -17.75
N SER A 916 -11.31 52.36 -17.69
CA SER A 916 -10.29 51.39 -18.09
C SER A 916 -9.90 51.47 -19.56
N ASP A 917 -10.86 51.86 -20.42
CA ASP A 917 -10.71 52.00 -21.87
C ASP A 917 -10.51 53.47 -22.33
N PHE A 918 -10.07 54.36 -21.43
CA PHE A 918 -9.86 55.80 -21.69
C PHE A 918 -9.06 56.12 -22.97
N ASN A 919 -8.11 55.25 -23.36
CA ASN A 919 -7.30 55.44 -24.57
C ASN A 919 -8.02 55.07 -25.88
N GLN A 920 -9.23 54.50 -25.81
CA GLN A 920 -10.07 54.04 -26.92
C GLN A 920 -11.37 54.86 -27.05
N LEU A 921 -11.43 56.03 -26.40
CA LEU A 921 -12.59 56.92 -26.48
C LEU A 921 -12.50 57.80 -27.73
N GLU A 922 -13.52 57.66 -28.58
CA GLU A 922 -13.65 58.33 -29.87
C GLU A 922 -15.01 59.02 -29.94
N CYS A 923 -15.08 60.18 -30.60
CA CYS A 923 -16.34 60.78 -31.02
C CYS A 923 -16.52 60.59 -32.54
N LYS A 924 -17.77 60.61 -33.00
CA LYS A 924 -18.14 60.44 -34.40
C LYS A 924 -19.05 61.56 -34.89
N GLU A 925 -18.69 62.15 -36.03
CA GLU A 925 -19.50 63.14 -36.75
C GLU A 925 -19.62 62.72 -38.21
N GLY A 926 -20.84 62.32 -38.62
CA GLY A 926 -21.07 61.72 -39.93
C GLY A 926 -20.28 60.42 -40.13
N SER A 927 -19.31 60.43 -41.03
CA SER A 927 -18.42 59.30 -41.32
C SER A 927 -17.11 59.36 -40.54
N ASP A 928 -16.73 60.53 -40.04
CA ASP A 928 -15.40 60.79 -39.46
C ASP A 928 -15.36 60.44 -37.97
N ILE A 929 -14.19 59.96 -37.54
CA ILE A 929 -13.92 59.44 -36.19
C ILE A 929 -12.74 60.21 -35.60
N TYR A 930 -12.92 60.78 -34.41
CA TYR A 930 -11.92 61.59 -33.73
C TYR A 930 -11.57 61.00 -32.37
N ILE A 931 -10.31 60.58 -32.20
CA ILE A 931 -9.78 60.09 -30.91
C ILE A 931 -9.61 61.28 -29.96
N LEU A 932 -10.24 61.24 -28.79
CA LEU A 932 -10.34 62.38 -27.85
C LEU A 932 -9.00 62.83 -27.21
N GLN A 933 -7.90 62.12 -27.50
CA GLN A 933 -6.56 62.41 -26.97
C GLN A 933 -5.69 63.37 -27.81
N LYS A 934 -6.16 63.84 -28.99
CA LYS A 934 -5.39 64.77 -29.85
C LYS A 934 -6.12 66.10 -30.07
N ASN A 935 -5.68 67.13 -29.33
CA ASN A 935 -5.89 68.57 -29.53
C ASN A 935 -7.05 68.99 -30.46
N MET A 936 -8.23 69.23 -29.89
CA MET A 936 -9.23 70.09 -30.53
C MET A 936 -8.84 71.56 -30.37
N THR A 937 -8.41 72.20 -31.47
CA THR A 937 -8.34 73.67 -31.56
C THR A 937 -9.43 74.26 -32.46
N ASN A 938 -10.20 73.45 -33.18
CA ASN A 938 -11.14 73.89 -34.22
C ASN A 938 -12.50 73.15 -34.15
N CYS A 939 -13.45 73.66 -33.37
CA CYS A 939 -14.88 73.39 -33.62
C CYS A 939 -15.38 74.33 -34.74
N ILE A 940 -14.93 74.10 -35.98
CA ILE A 940 -15.35 74.84 -37.19
C ILE A 940 -15.51 73.87 -38.37
N SER A 941 -16.76 73.79 -38.86
CA SER A 941 -17.31 73.18 -40.11
C SER A 941 -16.40 72.67 -41.24
N ILE A 942 -16.80 71.60 -41.96
CA ILE A 942 -17.16 71.57 -43.41
C ILE A 942 -17.52 70.15 -43.98
N ILE A 943 -18.79 69.97 -44.37
CA ILE A 943 -19.35 69.44 -45.66
C ILE A 943 -18.69 68.24 -46.43
N GLN A 944 -19.31 67.04 -46.28
CA GLN A 944 -19.92 66.18 -47.36
C GLN A 944 -19.03 65.33 -48.35
N PRO A 945 -19.58 64.46 -49.26
CA PRO A 945 -19.34 62.99 -49.18
C PRO A 945 -18.87 62.30 -50.50
N ASN A 946 -18.69 60.95 -50.53
CA ASN A 946 -18.90 60.14 -51.77
C ASN A 946 -18.98 58.58 -51.63
N ILE A 947 -20.16 58.03 -51.96
CA ILE A 947 -20.47 56.93 -52.92
C ILE A 947 -19.50 55.74 -53.12
N GLN A 948 -19.99 54.49 -52.95
CA GLN A 948 -19.98 53.45 -54.01
C GLN A 948 -20.96 52.28 -53.77
N THR A 949 -21.34 51.60 -54.86
CA THR A 949 -22.50 50.69 -54.99
C THR A 949 -22.10 49.27 -55.43
N LYS A 950 -22.99 48.27 -55.21
CA LYS A 950 -23.23 47.13 -56.13
C LYS A 950 -24.52 46.37 -55.79
N ASN A 951 -25.05 45.65 -56.79
CA ASN A 951 -26.47 45.31 -56.93
C ASN A 951 -26.84 43.85 -56.63
N ASP A 952 -28.13 43.62 -56.39
CA ASP A 952 -28.83 42.32 -56.32
C ASP A 952 -28.86 41.54 -57.65
N LEU A 953 -29.21 40.23 -57.60
CA LEU A 953 -30.00 39.54 -58.64
C LEU A 953 -30.49 38.12 -58.23
N ALA A 954 -31.51 37.61 -58.94
CA ALA A 954 -32.37 36.46 -58.59
C ALA A 954 -33.09 35.90 -59.87
N VAL A 955 -33.74 34.72 -59.98
CA VAL A 955 -34.01 33.58 -59.06
C VAL A 955 -34.53 32.34 -59.87
N ALA A 956 -34.58 31.14 -59.25
CA ALA A 956 -35.37 29.93 -59.61
C ALA A 956 -34.96 28.98 -60.79
N GLY A 957 -35.31 27.69 -60.62
CA GLY A 957 -35.65 26.74 -61.69
C GLY A 957 -34.99 25.34 -61.64
N LEU A 958 -35.74 24.28 -61.27
CA LEU A 958 -35.37 22.85 -61.43
C LEU A 958 -36.60 21.94 -61.59
N ASP A 959 -36.52 20.96 -62.50
CA ASP A 959 -37.35 19.75 -62.72
C ASP A 959 -36.82 19.05 -64.02
N PHE A 960 -37.01 17.76 -64.36
CA PHE A 960 -37.52 16.54 -63.70
C PHE A 960 -36.91 15.29 -64.39
N ASP A 961 -37.11 14.08 -63.82
CA ASP A 961 -37.28 12.72 -64.43
C ASP A 961 -36.36 11.59 -63.91
N TYR A 962 -36.92 10.68 -63.07
CA TYR A 962 -36.29 9.39 -62.73
C TYR A 962 -37.27 8.34 -62.14
N ILE A 963 -38.36 7.98 -62.85
CA ILE A 963 -39.40 7.06 -62.31
C ILE A 963 -39.30 5.61 -62.83
N SER A 964 -38.66 5.35 -63.97
CA SER A 964 -38.68 4.01 -64.60
C SER A 964 -37.84 2.92 -63.92
N TYR A 965 -36.83 3.28 -63.12
CA TYR A 965 -35.91 2.32 -62.48
C TYR A 965 -36.41 1.79 -61.13
N LEU A 966 -37.32 2.51 -60.46
CA LEU A 966 -37.70 2.25 -59.07
C LEU A 966 -38.64 1.03 -58.94
N VAL A 967 -39.49 0.79 -59.95
CA VAL A 967 -40.51 -0.27 -59.95
C VAL A 967 -39.90 -1.68 -60.08
N ILE A 968 -38.82 -1.83 -60.85
CA ILE A 968 -38.14 -3.12 -61.05
C ILE A 968 -37.41 -3.54 -59.77
N GLY A 969 -36.74 -2.61 -59.09
CA GLY A 969 -36.04 -2.88 -57.83
C GLY A 969 -36.96 -3.32 -56.69
N VAL A 970 -38.11 -2.67 -56.53
CA VAL A 970 -39.11 -3.01 -55.50
C VAL A 970 -39.68 -4.43 -55.68
N SER A 971 -39.94 -4.82 -56.93
CA SER A 971 -40.51 -6.14 -57.25
C SER A 971 -39.58 -7.30 -56.89
N LEU A 972 -38.27 -7.14 -57.14
CA LEU A 972 -37.26 -8.16 -56.86
C LEU A 972 -36.94 -8.25 -55.36
N ALA A 973 -36.96 -7.11 -54.65
CA ALA A 973 -36.83 -7.06 -53.20
C ALA A 973 -37.99 -7.78 -52.48
N ALA A 974 -39.23 -7.62 -52.94
CA ALA A 974 -40.40 -8.25 -52.33
C ALA A 974 -40.33 -9.79 -52.35
N ILE A 975 -39.90 -10.39 -53.47
CA ILE A 975 -39.78 -11.85 -53.60
C ILE A 975 -38.70 -12.41 -52.67
N LEU A 976 -37.54 -11.75 -52.59
CA LEU A 976 -36.46 -12.12 -51.67
C LEU A 976 -36.89 -11.99 -50.20
N LEU A 977 -37.68 -10.97 -49.87
CA LEU A 977 -38.18 -10.75 -48.51
C LEU A 977 -39.16 -11.86 -48.08
N VAL A 978 -40.05 -12.31 -48.97
CA VAL A 978 -40.95 -13.46 -48.69
C VAL A 978 -40.16 -14.76 -48.47
N LEU A 979 -39.15 -15.04 -49.30
CA LEU A 979 -38.28 -16.21 -49.14
C LEU A 979 -37.48 -16.17 -47.83
N PHE A 980 -36.95 -14.99 -47.49
CA PHE A 980 -36.24 -14.78 -46.22
C PHE A 980 -37.18 -14.96 -45.02
N CYS A 981 -38.38 -14.37 -45.04
CA CYS A 981 -39.38 -14.57 -43.99
C CYS A 981 -39.76 -16.05 -43.82
N CYS A 982 -39.90 -16.81 -44.91
CA CYS A 982 -40.26 -18.22 -44.85
C CYS A 982 -39.13 -19.08 -44.25
N LEU A 983 -37.87 -18.83 -44.61
CA LEU A 983 -36.70 -19.47 -44.00
C LEU A 983 -36.53 -19.09 -42.53
N PHE A 984 -36.80 -17.83 -42.17
CA PHE A 984 -36.72 -17.34 -40.80
C PHE A 984 -37.83 -17.94 -39.91
N TYR A 985 -39.04 -18.12 -40.43
CA TYR A 985 -40.18 -18.68 -39.69
C TYR A 985 -39.97 -20.14 -39.28
N HIS A 986 -39.33 -20.96 -40.13
CA HIS A 986 -39.07 -22.39 -39.85
C HIS A 986 -37.66 -22.71 -39.32
N ARG A 987 -36.83 -21.69 -39.03
CA ARG A 987 -35.41 -21.84 -38.69
C ARG A 987 -35.12 -22.88 -37.58
N ASP A 988 -35.92 -22.89 -36.52
CA ASP A 988 -35.64 -23.69 -35.32
C ASP A 988 -35.98 -25.18 -35.53
N GLU A 989 -37.01 -25.49 -36.33
CA GLU A 989 -37.36 -26.86 -36.73
C GLU A 989 -36.29 -27.45 -37.67
N ILE A 990 -35.72 -26.62 -38.56
CA ILE A 990 -34.63 -26.99 -39.47
C ILE A 990 -33.34 -27.27 -38.69
N TYR A 991 -32.95 -26.39 -37.74
CA TYR A 991 -31.77 -26.60 -36.90
C TYR A 991 -31.91 -27.83 -35.98
N PHE A 992 -33.10 -28.10 -35.43
CA PHE A 992 -33.34 -29.32 -34.65
C PHE A 992 -33.19 -30.59 -35.51
N ARG A 993 -33.73 -30.62 -36.73
CA ARG A 993 -33.55 -31.77 -37.64
C ARG A 993 -32.09 -31.99 -38.04
N PHE A 994 -31.35 -30.91 -38.26
CA PHE A 994 -29.91 -30.99 -38.56
C PHE A 994 -29.11 -31.57 -37.38
N PHE A 995 -29.38 -31.12 -36.15
CA PHE A 995 -28.81 -31.70 -34.94
C PHE A 995 -29.21 -33.18 -34.76
N SER A 996 -30.47 -33.52 -35.04
CA SER A 996 -30.98 -34.90 -34.90
C SER A 996 -30.39 -35.91 -35.90
N TRP A 997 -29.84 -35.46 -37.04
CA TRP A 997 -29.20 -36.33 -38.02
C TRP A 997 -27.67 -36.37 -37.91
N PHE A 998 -27.03 -35.25 -37.56
CA PHE A 998 -25.57 -35.14 -37.58
C PHE A 998 -24.91 -34.93 -36.21
N ASN A 999 -25.70 -34.75 -35.14
CA ASN A 999 -25.24 -34.48 -33.77
C ASN A 999 -24.33 -33.24 -33.62
N VAL A 1000 -24.32 -32.36 -34.63
CA VAL A 1000 -23.61 -31.07 -34.65
C VAL A 1000 -24.62 -29.96 -34.39
N ARG A 1001 -24.36 -29.11 -33.40
CA ARG A 1001 -25.14 -27.90 -33.16
C ARG A 1001 -24.68 -26.80 -34.12
N ILE A 1002 -25.56 -26.37 -35.03
CA ILE A 1002 -25.37 -25.09 -35.73
C ILE A 1002 -25.58 -23.99 -34.70
N SER A 1003 -24.57 -23.12 -34.51
CA SER A 1003 -24.55 -22.13 -33.45
C SER A 1003 -25.75 -21.17 -33.55
N ARG A 1004 -26.71 -21.30 -32.61
CA ARG A 1004 -27.54 -20.17 -32.22
C ARG A 1004 -26.58 -19.15 -31.61
N LYS A 1005 -26.54 -17.94 -32.19
CA LYS A 1005 -26.08 -16.77 -31.45
C LYS A 1005 -27.07 -16.53 -30.31
N ASP A 1006 -26.84 -17.17 -29.16
CA ASP A 1006 -27.35 -16.73 -27.86
C ASP A 1006 -26.66 -15.38 -27.56
N ASN A 1007 -27.14 -14.33 -28.24
CA ASN A 1007 -26.44 -13.05 -28.40
C ASN A 1007 -26.62 -12.12 -27.19
N CYS A 1008 -26.85 -12.69 -26.00
CA CYS A 1008 -27.05 -12.01 -24.73
C CYS A 1008 -26.28 -12.74 -23.62
N CYS A 1009 -25.26 -12.03 -23.11
CA CYS A 1009 -24.50 -12.31 -21.88
C CYS A 1009 -23.58 -13.54 -21.88
N ASP A 1010 -22.37 -13.36 -21.34
CA ASP A 1010 -21.37 -14.41 -21.14
C ASP A 1010 -21.74 -15.30 -19.94
N ASP A 1011 -22.77 -16.12 -20.13
CA ASP A 1011 -23.30 -17.06 -19.13
C ASP A 1011 -22.33 -18.23 -18.81
N SER A 1012 -21.05 -18.14 -19.21
CA SER A 1012 -20.04 -19.17 -18.94
C SER A 1012 -19.50 -19.16 -17.50
N GLU A 1013 -19.69 -18.05 -16.78
CA GLU A 1013 -19.26 -17.87 -15.38
C GLU A 1013 -20.29 -18.37 -14.34
N LYS A 1014 -21.50 -18.78 -14.78
CA LYS A 1014 -22.58 -19.21 -13.87
C LYS A 1014 -22.27 -20.52 -13.12
N LEU A 1015 -22.65 -20.53 -11.84
CA LEU A 1015 -22.35 -21.59 -10.88
C LEU A 1015 -23.03 -22.92 -11.22
N TYR A 1016 -24.25 -22.87 -11.77
CA TYR A 1016 -25.03 -24.03 -12.18
C TYR A 1016 -25.38 -23.97 -13.67
N ASP A 1017 -25.45 -25.14 -14.30
CA ASP A 1017 -25.86 -25.27 -15.70
C ASP A 1017 -27.39 -25.26 -15.84
N ALA A 1018 -28.12 -25.77 -14.84
CA ALA A 1018 -29.57 -25.59 -14.76
C ALA A 1018 -30.09 -25.54 -13.31
N TYR A 1019 -31.05 -24.66 -13.05
CA TYR A 1019 -31.91 -24.70 -11.87
C TYR A 1019 -33.18 -25.48 -12.21
N ILE A 1020 -33.64 -26.36 -11.33
CA ILE A 1020 -34.86 -27.15 -11.53
C ILE A 1020 -35.87 -26.87 -10.41
N SER A 1021 -37.02 -26.31 -10.80
CA SER A 1021 -38.21 -26.12 -9.97
C SER A 1021 -39.16 -27.29 -10.18
N TYR A 1022 -39.58 -27.94 -9.09
CA TYR A 1022 -40.42 -29.14 -9.09
C TYR A 1022 -41.18 -29.24 -7.76
N SER A 1023 -42.28 -30.00 -7.69
CA SER A 1023 -42.96 -30.27 -6.43
C SER A 1023 -42.22 -31.38 -5.68
N ILE A 1024 -42.03 -31.25 -4.37
CA ILE A 1024 -41.41 -32.29 -3.52
C ILE A 1024 -42.00 -33.70 -3.74
N LYS A 1025 -43.28 -33.81 -4.10
CA LYS A 1025 -43.95 -35.09 -4.42
C LYS A 1025 -43.39 -35.79 -5.66
N ASP A 1026 -42.75 -35.05 -6.55
CA ASP A 1026 -42.18 -35.53 -7.81
C ASP A 1026 -40.65 -35.74 -7.73
N GLU A 1027 -40.04 -35.57 -6.54
CA GLU A 1027 -38.59 -35.65 -6.34
C GLU A 1027 -38.02 -37.00 -6.79
N ASN A 1028 -38.63 -38.11 -6.36
CA ASN A 1028 -38.20 -39.46 -6.73
C ASN A 1028 -38.18 -39.65 -8.25
N PHE A 1029 -39.22 -39.17 -8.95
CA PHE A 1029 -39.25 -39.23 -10.41
C PHE A 1029 -38.08 -38.43 -11.02
N LEU A 1030 -37.89 -37.20 -10.55
CA LEU A 1030 -36.88 -36.28 -11.07
C LEU A 1030 -35.46 -36.82 -10.86
N VAL A 1031 -35.16 -37.32 -9.66
CA VAL A 1031 -33.85 -37.87 -9.30
C VAL A 1031 -33.55 -39.15 -10.10
N GLU A 1032 -34.49 -40.10 -10.13
CA GLU A 1032 -34.27 -41.40 -10.81
C GLU A 1032 -34.18 -41.30 -12.33
N ASN A 1033 -34.97 -40.41 -12.95
CA ASN A 1033 -35.12 -40.36 -14.41
C ASN A 1033 -34.31 -39.23 -15.04
N VAL A 1034 -34.27 -38.04 -14.44
CA VAL A 1034 -33.65 -36.85 -15.03
C VAL A 1034 -32.26 -36.61 -14.44
N CYS A 1035 -32.11 -36.46 -13.12
CA CYS A 1035 -30.81 -36.19 -12.50
C CYS A 1035 -29.82 -37.33 -12.78
N LYS A 1036 -30.24 -38.60 -12.67
CA LYS A 1036 -29.41 -39.77 -13.00
C LYS A 1036 -28.80 -39.73 -14.42
N GLN A 1037 -29.51 -39.15 -15.41
CA GLN A 1037 -29.02 -39.01 -16.79
C GLN A 1037 -28.04 -37.84 -16.97
N PHE A 1038 -28.05 -36.84 -16.08
CA PHE A 1038 -27.29 -35.60 -16.22
C PHE A 1038 -26.16 -35.42 -15.17
N GLU A 1039 -26.30 -35.97 -13.96
CA GLU A 1039 -25.28 -35.96 -12.90
C GLU A 1039 -24.39 -37.23 -12.94
N GLY A 1040 -24.92 -38.38 -13.40
CA GLY A 1040 -24.29 -39.71 -13.27
C GLY A 1040 -23.29 -40.14 -14.36
N CYS A 1041 -22.88 -39.23 -15.25
CA CYS A 1041 -22.00 -39.55 -16.39
C CYS A 1041 -20.73 -38.70 -16.36
N VAL A 1042 -19.64 -39.22 -16.96
CA VAL A 1042 -18.31 -38.59 -16.84
C VAL A 1042 -18.27 -37.15 -17.40
N ARG A 1043 -19.19 -36.74 -18.28
CA ARG A 1043 -19.54 -35.31 -18.50
C ARG A 1043 -20.87 -35.03 -17.80
N SER A 1044 -20.83 -34.54 -16.57
CA SER A 1044 -22.02 -34.21 -15.78
C SER A 1044 -22.37 -32.72 -15.86
N TYR A 1045 -23.66 -32.41 -15.75
CA TYR A 1045 -24.19 -31.05 -15.59
C TYR A 1045 -24.26 -30.69 -14.11
N ARG A 1046 -23.96 -29.45 -13.76
CA ARG A 1046 -24.15 -28.91 -12.40
C ARG A 1046 -25.61 -28.48 -12.26
N LEU A 1047 -26.41 -29.23 -11.50
CA LEU A 1047 -27.82 -28.94 -11.27
C LEU A 1047 -28.04 -28.32 -9.88
N CYS A 1048 -28.93 -27.34 -9.78
CA CYS A 1048 -29.46 -26.83 -8.52
C CYS A 1048 -30.95 -27.20 -8.42
N LEU A 1049 -31.31 -28.03 -7.45
CA LEU A 1049 -32.65 -28.57 -7.24
C LEU A 1049 -33.38 -27.78 -6.15
N HIS A 1050 -34.56 -27.24 -6.46
CA HIS A 1050 -35.36 -26.36 -5.60
C HIS A 1050 -35.52 -26.83 -4.15
N HIS A 1051 -35.78 -28.12 -3.89
CA HIS A 1051 -35.94 -28.64 -2.52
C HIS A 1051 -34.69 -29.31 -1.93
N ARG A 1052 -33.70 -29.70 -2.75
CA ARG A 1052 -32.47 -30.40 -2.29
C ARG A 1052 -31.38 -29.41 -1.88
N ASP A 1053 -31.21 -28.36 -2.68
CA ASP A 1053 -30.02 -27.51 -2.67
C ASP A 1053 -30.29 -26.09 -2.11
N LEU A 1054 -31.53 -25.76 -1.76
CA LEU A 1054 -31.91 -24.50 -1.09
C LEU A 1054 -32.20 -24.72 0.40
N PRO A 1055 -31.70 -23.86 1.30
CA PRO A 1055 -31.84 -24.08 2.75
C PRO A 1055 -33.27 -23.88 3.25
N VAL A 1056 -33.72 -24.81 4.09
CA VAL A 1056 -35.08 -24.92 4.65
C VAL A 1056 -35.52 -23.70 5.48
N THR A 1057 -34.58 -22.89 5.97
CA THR A 1057 -34.86 -21.65 6.71
C THR A 1057 -35.03 -20.41 5.82
N ALA A 1058 -34.81 -20.53 4.51
CA ALA A 1058 -34.84 -19.41 3.56
C ALA A 1058 -35.80 -19.65 2.39
N TYR A 1059 -37.05 -20.04 2.68
CA TYR A 1059 -38.17 -20.01 1.71
C TYR A 1059 -38.62 -18.59 1.32
N GLY A 1060 -37.70 -17.62 1.32
CA GLY A 1060 -37.90 -16.29 0.76
C GLY A 1060 -37.74 -16.30 -0.76
N VAL A 1061 -38.47 -15.41 -1.43
CA VAL A 1061 -38.41 -15.26 -2.90
C VAL A 1061 -36.98 -14.99 -3.38
N GLU A 1062 -36.17 -14.30 -2.56
CA GLU A 1062 -34.76 -13.98 -2.78
C GLU A 1062 -33.87 -15.20 -3.06
N ALA A 1063 -34.06 -16.33 -2.34
CA ALA A 1063 -33.23 -17.52 -2.53
C ALA A 1063 -33.51 -18.22 -3.87
N ILE A 1064 -34.78 -18.24 -4.27
CA ILE A 1064 -35.24 -18.75 -5.57
C ILE A 1064 -34.73 -17.83 -6.68
N TYR A 1065 -34.84 -16.51 -6.50
CA TYR A 1065 -34.31 -15.50 -7.43
C TYR A 1065 -32.78 -15.66 -7.61
N ALA A 1066 -32.01 -15.76 -6.53
CA ALA A 1066 -30.57 -15.98 -6.57
C ALA A 1066 -30.21 -17.28 -7.32
N ALA A 1067 -30.89 -18.39 -7.05
CA ALA A 1067 -30.65 -19.67 -7.72
C ALA A 1067 -30.99 -19.65 -9.21
N THR A 1068 -32.09 -18.98 -9.61
CA THR A 1068 -32.42 -18.79 -11.04
C THR A 1068 -31.42 -17.88 -11.75
N ASN A 1069 -30.86 -16.86 -11.09
CA ASN A 1069 -29.83 -16.01 -11.67
C ASN A 1069 -28.46 -16.70 -11.77
N ALA A 1070 -28.08 -17.50 -10.77
CA ALA A 1070 -26.86 -18.30 -10.77
C ALA A 1070 -26.84 -19.49 -11.76
N SER A 1071 -27.91 -19.69 -12.54
CA SER A 1071 -28.12 -20.85 -13.41
C SER A 1071 -28.28 -20.50 -14.89
N ARG A 1072 -27.64 -21.24 -15.80
CA ARG A 1072 -27.67 -20.95 -17.26
C ARG A 1072 -29.04 -21.22 -17.92
N ARG A 1073 -29.81 -22.16 -17.36
CA ARG A 1073 -31.21 -22.45 -17.71
C ARG A 1073 -32.06 -22.61 -16.45
N VAL A 1074 -33.37 -22.39 -16.59
CA VAL A 1074 -34.39 -22.67 -15.57
C VAL A 1074 -35.32 -23.74 -16.14
N VAL A 1075 -35.50 -24.83 -15.40
CA VAL A 1075 -36.32 -25.98 -15.79
C VAL A 1075 -37.49 -26.09 -14.82
N VAL A 1076 -38.71 -26.17 -15.34
CA VAL A 1076 -39.92 -26.42 -14.54
C VAL A 1076 -40.41 -27.82 -14.84
N LEU A 1077 -40.50 -28.67 -13.81
CA LEU A 1077 -41.12 -29.98 -13.88
C LEU A 1077 -42.63 -29.83 -13.64
N LEU A 1078 -43.39 -29.74 -14.73
CA LEU A 1078 -44.83 -29.47 -14.67
C LEU A 1078 -45.63 -30.77 -14.58
N SER A 1079 -46.17 -31.01 -13.40
CA SER A 1079 -47.09 -32.09 -13.04
C SER A 1079 -48.37 -31.52 -12.42
N ASN A 1080 -49.38 -32.36 -12.19
CA ASN A 1080 -50.55 -31.95 -11.41
C ASN A 1080 -50.17 -31.60 -9.95
N ASN A 1081 -49.13 -32.20 -9.37
CA ASN A 1081 -48.62 -31.84 -8.05
C ASN A 1081 -48.00 -30.43 -8.05
N TYR A 1082 -47.24 -30.08 -9.08
CA TYR A 1082 -46.62 -28.76 -9.22
C TYR A 1082 -47.64 -27.63 -9.29
N ILE A 1083 -48.72 -27.82 -10.07
CA ILE A 1083 -49.81 -26.85 -10.16
C ILE A 1083 -50.49 -26.68 -8.80
N GLN A 1084 -50.71 -27.77 -8.06
CA GLN A 1084 -51.38 -27.73 -6.76
C GLN A 1084 -50.51 -27.24 -5.59
N SER A 1085 -49.16 -27.24 -5.71
CA SER A 1085 -48.25 -26.82 -4.61
C SER A 1085 -47.38 -25.61 -4.94
N GLU A 1086 -46.54 -25.67 -5.97
CA GLU A 1086 -45.50 -24.67 -6.22
C GLU A 1086 -46.01 -23.50 -7.07
N TRP A 1087 -46.89 -23.76 -8.04
CA TRP A 1087 -47.37 -22.73 -8.96
C TRP A 1087 -48.15 -21.61 -8.28
N TYR A 1088 -48.93 -21.89 -7.24
CA TYR A 1088 -49.69 -20.87 -6.51
C TYR A 1088 -48.86 -20.12 -5.44
N ARG A 1089 -47.56 -20.40 -5.31
CA ARG A 1089 -46.68 -19.62 -4.42
C ARG A 1089 -46.34 -18.27 -5.08
N PRO A 1090 -46.65 -17.11 -4.46
CA PRO A 1090 -46.49 -15.80 -5.10
C PRO A 1090 -45.09 -15.54 -5.67
N GLY A 1091 -44.04 -15.97 -4.96
CA GLY A 1091 -42.65 -15.82 -5.41
C GLY A 1091 -42.30 -16.65 -6.65
N VAL A 1092 -42.69 -17.93 -6.67
CA VAL A 1092 -42.44 -18.83 -7.81
C VAL A 1092 -43.25 -18.36 -9.03
N ARG A 1093 -44.52 -18.05 -8.84
CA ARG A 1093 -45.42 -17.59 -9.90
C ARG A 1093 -44.92 -16.33 -10.58
N THR A 1094 -44.62 -15.30 -9.79
CA THR A 1094 -44.12 -14.01 -10.30
C THR A 1094 -42.83 -14.19 -11.08
N LEU A 1095 -41.86 -14.92 -10.50
CA LEU A 1095 -40.56 -15.15 -11.10
C LEU A 1095 -40.63 -15.95 -12.41
N MET A 1096 -41.45 -17.01 -12.46
CA MET A 1096 -41.60 -17.81 -13.68
C MET A 1096 -42.33 -17.02 -14.78
N SER A 1097 -43.31 -16.18 -14.42
CA SER A 1097 -43.98 -15.27 -15.35
C SER A 1097 -43.05 -14.15 -15.86
N GLU A 1098 -42.19 -13.60 -15.01
CA GLU A 1098 -41.17 -12.61 -15.37
C GLU A 1098 -40.12 -13.20 -16.32
N ILE A 1099 -39.55 -14.37 -15.98
CA ILE A 1099 -38.62 -15.10 -16.86
C ILE A 1099 -39.31 -15.45 -18.19
N ALA A 1100 -40.58 -15.85 -18.18
CA ALA A 1100 -41.33 -16.13 -19.41
C ALA A 1100 -41.61 -14.88 -20.27
N ARG A 1101 -41.68 -13.68 -19.68
CA ARG A 1101 -41.87 -12.42 -20.41
C ARG A 1101 -40.56 -11.88 -20.98
N ASP A 1102 -39.52 -11.81 -20.14
CA ASP A 1102 -38.31 -11.02 -20.43
C ASP A 1102 -37.11 -11.90 -20.84
N GLN A 1103 -37.11 -13.18 -20.47
CA GLN A 1103 -35.98 -14.10 -20.68
C GLN A 1103 -36.42 -15.51 -21.12
N SER A 1104 -37.48 -15.59 -21.92
CA SER A 1104 -38.21 -16.83 -22.25
C SER A 1104 -37.34 -17.99 -22.75
N HIS A 1105 -36.25 -17.67 -23.45
CA HIS A 1105 -35.24 -18.61 -23.96
C HIS A 1105 -34.46 -19.37 -22.86
N ARG A 1106 -34.44 -18.88 -21.61
CA ARG A 1106 -33.84 -19.56 -20.45
C ARG A 1106 -34.76 -20.64 -19.88
N LEU A 1107 -36.07 -20.60 -20.17
CA LEU A 1107 -37.10 -21.39 -19.52
C LEU A 1107 -37.50 -22.64 -20.32
N ILE A 1108 -37.33 -23.81 -19.72
CA ILE A 1108 -37.68 -25.11 -20.27
C ILE A 1108 -38.75 -25.74 -19.37
N VAL A 1109 -39.87 -26.19 -19.93
CA VAL A 1109 -40.94 -26.86 -19.18
C VAL A 1109 -40.98 -28.33 -19.56
N ILE A 1110 -40.72 -29.22 -18.61
CA ILE A 1110 -40.89 -30.66 -18.77
C ILE A 1110 -42.30 -31.02 -18.30
N GLN A 1111 -43.20 -31.31 -19.24
CA GLN A 1111 -44.58 -31.70 -18.94
C GLN A 1111 -44.66 -33.22 -18.70
N LEU A 1112 -45.00 -33.64 -17.48
CA LEU A 1112 -45.13 -35.06 -17.11
C LEU A 1112 -46.48 -35.66 -17.51
N ASP A 1113 -47.56 -34.93 -17.23
CA ASP A 1113 -48.94 -35.37 -17.39
C ASP A 1113 -49.71 -34.54 -18.42
N ARG A 1114 -50.81 -35.11 -18.95
CA ARG A 1114 -51.82 -34.31 -19.63
C ARG A 1114 -52.63 -33.56 -18.58
N ILE A 1115 -52.35 -32.26 -18.47
CA ILE A 1115 -53.06 -31.31 -17.62
C ILE A 1115 -54.35 -30.89 -18.34
N ASN A 1116 -55.47 -30.79 -17.62
CA ASN A 1116 -56.72 -30.31 -18.20
C ASN A 1116 -56.66 -28.79 -18.40
N ASP A 1117 -57.26 -28.28 -19.48
CA ASP A 1117 -57.29 -26.83 -19.76
C ASP A 1117 -58.02 -26.00 -18.67
N SER A 1118 -58.84 -26.64 -17.83
CA SER A 1118 -59.48 -26.08 -16.64
C SER A 1118 -58.49 -25.68 -15.54
N ASP A 1119 -57.36 -26.38 -15.45
CA ASP A 1119 -56.43 -26.31 -14.31
C ASP A 1119 -55.29 -25.32 -14.61
N ILE A 1120 -55.32 -24.69 -15.79
CA ILE A 1120 -54.30 -23.76 -16.30
C ILE A 1120 -54.87 -22.34 -16.25
N ASP A 1121 -54.36 -21.52 -15.33
CA ASP A 1121 -54.70 -20.11 -15.23
C ASP A 1121 -54.08 -19.26 -16.38
N ALA A 1122 -54.41 -17.96 -16.41
CA ALA A 1122 -53.98 -17.07 -17.49
C ALA A 1122 -52.44 -16.88 -17.55
N GLU A 1123 -51.76 -16.90 -16.41
CA GLU A 1123 -50.30 -16.73 -16.33
C GLU A 1123 -49.57 -18.03 -16.69
N LEU A 1124 -50.03 -19.18 -16.20
CA LEU A 1124 -49.45 -20.48 -16.58
C LEU A 1124 -49.64 -20.73 -18.09
N ARG A 1125 -50.78 -20.30 -18.64
CA ARG A 1125 -51.04 -20.31 -20.09
C ARG A 1125 -50.13 -19.35 -20.87
N HIS A 1126 -49.65 -18.26 -20.26
CA HIS A 1126 -48.61 -17.40 -20.85
C HIS A 1126 -47.24 -18.08 -20.77
N VAL A 1127 -46.83 -18.58 -19.60
CA VAL A 1127 -45.56 -19.31 -19.41
C VAL A 1127 -45.44 -20.48 -20.39
N LEU A 1128 -46.50 -21.28 -20.57
CA LEU A 1128 -46.54 -22.40 -21.52
C LEU A 1128 -46.50 -21.98 -23.00
N LYS A 1129 -46.91 -20.76 -23.34
CA LYS A 1129 -46.82 -20.22 -24.71
C LYS A 1129 -45.45 -19.61 -25.01
N SER A 1130 -44.80 -19.03 -24.00
CA SER A 1130 -43.52 -18.32 -24.15
C SER A 1130 -42.30 -19.25 -23.97
N SER A 1131 -42.42 -20.33 -23.21
CA SER A 1131 -41.31 -21.25 -22.88
C SER A 1131 -41.18 -22.46 -23.82
N THR A 1132 -40.05 -23.16 -23.74
CA THR A 1132 -39.84 -24.41 -24.49
C THR A 1132 -40.47 -25.59 -23.74
N VAL A 1133 -41.64 -26.05 -24.19
CA VAL A 1133 -42.36 -27.19 -23.58
C VAL A 1133 -41.94 -28.52 -24.22
N ILE A 1134 -41.52 -29.48 -23.40
CA ILE A 1134 -41.10 -30.83 -23.81
C ILE A 1134 -41.92 -31.86 -23.03
N ARG A 1135 -42.63 -32.75 -23.74
CA ARG A 1135 -43.52 -33.75 -23.12
C ARG A 1135 -42.80 -35.05 -22.80
N TRP A 1136 -42.95 -35.50 -21.56
CA TRP A 1136 -42.47 -36.81 -21.13
C TRP A 1136 -43.09 -37.93 -22.01
N LYS A 1137 -42.28 -38.94 -22.33
CA LYS A 1137 -42.58 -40.04 -23.28
C LYS A 1137 -42.71 -39.67 -24.77
N ASP A 1138 -42.41 -38.44 -25.19
CA ASP A 1138 -42.22 -38.12 -26.63
C ASP A 1138 -41.07 -38.94 -27.22
N LYS A 1139 -41.22 -39.45 -28.46
CA LYS A 1139 -40.18 -40.27 -29.15
C LYS A 1139 -38.80 -39.63 -29.23
N CYS A 1140 -38.73 -38.29 -29.23
CA CYS A 1140 -37.48 -37.52 -29.29
C CYS A 1140 -37.21 -36.73 -28.00
N PHE A 1141 -37.83 -37.10 -26.87
CA PHE A 1141 -37.74 -36.38 -25.59
C PHE A 1141 -36.29 -36.02 -25.21
N TRP A 1142 -35.41 -37.03 -25.11
CA TRP A 1142 -34.02 -36.84 -24.70
C TRP A 1142 -33.21 -36.01 -25.70
N THR A 1143 -33.45 -36.18 -27.00
CA THR A 1143 -32.78 -35.40 -28.06
C THR A 1143 -33.19 -33.93 -28.00
N ARG A 1144 -34.48 -33.64 -27.77
CA ARG A 1144 -34.98 -32.27 -27.56
C ARG A 1144 -34.43 -31.68 -26.26
N LEU A 1145 -34.51 -32.39 -25.14
CA LEU A 1145 -34.02 -31.89 -23.86
C LEU A 1145 -32.52 -31.58 -23.92
N ARG A 1146 -31.70 -32.47 -24.51
CA ARG A 1146 -30.27 -32.23 -24.76
C ARG A 1146 -29.99 -31.13 -25.78
N TYR A 1147 -30.91 -30.81 -26.68
CA TYR A 1147 -30.74 -29.68 -27.61
C TYR A 1147 -30.90 -28.33 -26.91
N TYR A 1148 -31.89 -28.20 -26.03
CA TYR A 1148 -32.18 -26.96 -25.30
C TYR A 1148 -31.34 -26.75 -24.02
N PHE A 1149 -30.79 -27.82 -23.44
CA PHE A 1149 -29.80 -27.72 -22.36
C PHE A 1149 -28.49 -27.06 -22.85
N PRO A 1150 -27.76 -26.35 -21.97
CA PRO A 1150 -26.54 -25.68 -22.36
C PRO A 1150 -25.47 -26.67 -22.82
N GLU A 1151 -24.48 -26.18 -23.57
CA GLU A 1151 -23.34 -27.00 -23.97
C GLU A 1151 -22.41 -27.22 -22.78
N ILE A 1152 -22.00 -28.48 -22.57
CA ILE A 1152 -20.98 -28.84 -21.58
C ILE A 1152 -19.63 -28.39 -22.15
N SER A 1153 -19.06 -27.32 -21.60
CA SER A 1153 -17.79 -26.81 -22.12
C SER A 1153 -16.68 -27.86 -21.93
N LEU A 1154 -15.82 -28.00 -22.95
CA LEU A 1154 -14.61 -28.81 -22.86
C LEU A 1154 -13.51 -28.04 -22.10
N ARG A 1155 -13.77 -27.73 -20.83
CA ARG A 1155 -12.72 -27.51 -19.83
C ARG A 1155 -12.49 -28.81 -19.06
N SER A 1156 -11.25 -29.03 -18.64
CA SER A 1156 -10.79 -30.28 -18.03
C SER A 1156 -11.67 -30.69 -16.85
N ARG A 1157 -12.07 -31.97 -16.82
CA ARG A 1157 -12.78 -32.57 -15.70
C ARG A 1157 -11.87 -32.61 -14.48
N SER A 1158 -12.12 -31.75 -13.49
CA SER A 1158 -11.79 -32.06 -12.10
C SER A 1158 -12.91 -32.93 -11.53
N SER A 1159 -12.55 -34.07 -10.96
CA SER A 1159 -13.50 -35.02 -10.38
C SER A 1159 -13.88 -34.62 -8.96
N ILE A 1160 -15.17 -34.34 -8.73
CA ILE A 1160 -15.76 -34.30 -7.40
C ILE A 1160 -16.76 -35.45 -7.31
N SER A 1161 -16.57 -36.34 -6.34
CA SER A 1161 -17.48 -37.44 -6.02
C SER A 1161 -18.25 -37.10 -4.74
N PRO A 1162 -19.57 -37.34 -4.66
CA PRO A 1162 -20.36 -36.99 -3.48
C PRO A 1162 -20.23 -38.06 -2.40
N TYR A 1163 -19.88 -37.66 -1.17
CA TYR A 1163 -19.92 -38.54 0.00
C TYR A 1163 -20.92 -38.05 1.06
N HIS A 1164 -21.56 -39.05 1.67
CA HIS A 1164 -22.74 -39.00 2.51
C HIS A 1164 -22.72 -38.01 3.69
N ILE A 1165 -23.89 -37.41 3.93
CA ILE A 1165 -24.24 -36.70 5.16
C ILE A 1165 -24.72 -37.72 6.20
N HIS A 1166 -24.12 -37.72 7.40
CA HIS A 1166 -24.72 -38.28 8.62
C HIS A 1166 -24.86 -37.18 9.68
N PRO A 1167 -25.96 -37.17 10.47
CA PRO A 1167 -26.24 -36.08 11.41
C PRO A 1167 -25.47 -36.25 12.73
N ILE A 1168 -24.72 -35.21 13.12
CA ILE A 1168 -24.08 -35.16 14.44
C ILE A 1168 -25.01 -34.46 15.44
N ARG A 1169 -25.19 -35.11 16.60
CA ARG A 1169 -26.04 -34.65 17.71
C ARG A 1169 -25.45 -33.43 18.42
N HIS A 1170 -26.32 -32.55 18.92
CA HIS A 1170 -25.94 -31.53 19.90
C HIS A 1170 -25.37 -32.18 21.18
N HIS A 1171 -24.18 -31.73 21.60
CA HIS A 1171 -23.76 -31.75 22.99
C HIS A 1171 -23.25 -30.38 23.38
N HIS A 1172 -23.87 -29.80 24.42
CA HIS A 1172 -23.34 -28.64 25.11
C HIS A 1172 -22.14 -29.06 25.96
N HIS A 1173 -21.08 -28.25 25.97
CA HIS A 1173 -20.36 -27.97 27.21
C HIS A 1173 -19.85 -26.52 27.22
N TYR A 1174 -19.62 -26.03 28.44
CA TYR A 1174 -19.34 -24.65 28.84
C TYR A 1174 -17.91 -24.61 29.43
N GLU A 1175 -17.37 -23.41 29.65
CA GLU A 1175 -16.12 -23.12 30.40
C GLU A 1175 -14.82 -23.65 29.75
N ASP A 1176 -13.62 -23.06 29.94
CA ASP A 1176 -13.22 -21.73 30.44
C ASP A 1176 -11.75 -21.52 30.02
N ILE A 1177 -11.35 -20.41 29.37
CA ILE A 1177 -9.92 -20.04 29.27
C ILE A 1177 -9.71 -18.55 29.50
N LYS A 1178 -8.76 -18.26 30.42
CA LYS A 1178 -8.39 -16.94 30.91
C LYS A 1178 -7.47 -16.17 29.95
N THR A 1179 -7.55 -14.86 30.07
CA THR A 1179 -6.62 -13.84 29.57
C THR A 1179 -5.15 -14.11 29.94
N ILE A 1180 -4.25 -14.05 28.94
CA ILE A 1180 -2.86 -13.59 29.12
C ILE A 1180 -2.50 -12.68 27.94
N GLN A 1181 -1.94 -11.51 28.24
CA GLN A 1181 -1.42 -10.55 27.26
C GLN A 1181 -0.02 -10.97 26.78
N ARG A 1182 0.33 -10.65 25.52
CA ARG A 1182 1.61 -9.96 25.20
C ARG A 1182 1.60 -9.38 23.79
N HIS A 1183 1.88 -8.08 23.70
CA HIS A 1183 2.30 -7.40 22.47
C HIS A 1183 3.76 -7.76 22.13
N GLN A 1184 4.22 -7.30 20.95
CA GLN A 1184 5.58 -7.40 20.40
C GLN A 1184 5.98 -8.72 19.71
N HIS A 1185 5.38 -9.01 18.55
CA HIS A 1185 6.07 -9.75 17.48
C HIS A 1185 5.63 -9.25 16.09
N GLN A 1186 6.17 -8.11 15.65
CA GLN A 1186 6.01 -7.61 14.26
C GLN A 1186 7.33 -7.45 13.48
N HIS A 1187 8.49 -7.82 14.06
CA HIS A 1187 9.79 -7.64 13.40
C HIS A 1187 10.72 -8.88 13.35
N HIS A 1188 10.32 -10.04 13.86
CA HIS A 1188 11.19 -11.25 13.84
C HIS A 1188 10.85 -12.32 12.80
N PHE A 1189 9.67 -12.28 12.16
CA PHE A 1189 9.33 -13.26 11.12
C PHE A 1189 10.06 -13.04 9.78
N HIS A 1190 10.69 -11.89 9.52
CA HIS A 1190 11.46 -11.71 8.27
C HIS A 1190 12.90 -12.24 8.33
N GLN A 1191 13.51 -12.42 9.51
CA GLN A 1191 14.94 -12.72 9.64
C GLN A 1191 15.28 -14.23 9.66
N GLN A 1192 14.32 -15.13 9.90
CA GLN A 1192 14.52 -16.59 9.78
C GLN A 1192 14.11 -17.15 8.39
N TRP A 1193 13.68 -16.28 7.48
CA TRP A 1193 13.00 -16.65 6.23
C TRP A 1193 13.74 -16.21 4.96
N ALA A 1194 14.87 -15.53 5.11
CA ALA A 1194 15.85 -15.29 4.05
C ALA A 1194 16.74 -16.52 3.80
#